data_AF-A0A511QBL6-F1
#
_entry.id   AF-A0A511QBL6-F1
#
_cell.length_a   1.000
_cell.length_b   1.000
_cell.length_c   1.000
_cell.angle_alpha   90.00
_cell.angle_beta   90.00
_cell.angle_gamma   90.00
#
_symmetry.space_group_name_H-M   'P 1'
#
loop_
_entity.id
_entity.type
_entity.pdbx_description
1 polymer ?
#
loop_
_entity_poly.entity_id
_entity_poly.type
_entity_poly.pdbx_seq_one_letter_code
_entity_poly.pdbx_strand_id
1 'polypeptide(L)'
;MLFSRHIAFLVLNLVFFLIMFMSTAFANQPCNIAALRLAEDLPEQVAVAGQECYQSWFSAPDEVLEDIYSEASLDKIQMALKYEISQYQGNVEQASRLERLGEFVRAAYYVRYNAKAPAFSEALSQRFAQITNQFLENPYALQLGQEQVKAMNSLTLMVDNVKQLPLTMDSMMRTLEHFNTDTAKKPEWVEGVNNLFRAMAGHSTYDEFYTYMSTHNQHIRVLSDFARNNEWALGTEIDFLVYNAIRETGRLLASPYSSTRQAALDEMQNVMQRYPLGSEYEKLWLAAVEMLNFYMPEGLNGLDLGLAKQQIQTRILPNYYECQGSARIRSQDLNLEQMQEVCQRLTDKENDFHQLTKTGFQPVEDDNNKYVEVDVFANKKDYGYYSSFLFNNTTNNGGQYLEGDPSQADNVARFVAYRYENKQALAVLNLEHEYIHYLDARFNQYGSFHDNLAYGHIVWWLEGFAEYMQYKQDYPAAINLIEDNRWLLSDVFSTTYQDDINRIYRWGYLAVRFMFEQHPKEIEVLLKFSRAGEYLNWAEHTKQLGVLLNDDFNEWLDTLHTVPSEGANSSKETNTGQEPDSVTRPEQDDLTPVVLEPRETATLNIHQRRYVAIYVPEWVREVRVWVMNDSRMMPGKDLNLYASLDDWPSVEQYDWASTNKDNNEYLQIPVMTKGYLHFLLNAESLGEEVDMVVYFH
;
A
#
# COMPACT_ATOMS: atom_id res chain seq x y z
N MET A 1 73.72 -23.91 -10.62
CA MET A 1 72.74 -24.46 -9.66
C MET A 1 71.80 -23.39 -9.06
N LEU A 2 71.36 -22.41 -9.87
CA LEU A 2 70.45 -21.34 -9.40
C LEU A 2 69.30 -21.03 -10.38
N PHE A 3 69.17 -21.78 -11.48
CA PHE A 3 68.16 -21.52 -12.51
C PHE A 3 66.97 -22.50 -12.53
N SER A 4 67.00 -23.58 -11.74
CA SER A 4 65.93 -24.60 -11.74
C SER A 4 64.93 -24.46 -10.58
N ARG A 5 65.14 -23.51 -9.66
CA ARG A 5 64.25 -23.28 -8.50
C ARG A 5 63.25 -22.14 -8.69
N HIS A 6 63.46 -21.25 -9.66
CA HIS A 6 62.53 -20.14 -9.93
C HIS A 6 61.39 -20.50 -10.89
N ILE A 7 61.55 -21.52 -11.75
CA ILE A 7 60.48 -21.96 -12.65
C ILE A 7 59.45 -22.84 -11.91
N ALA A 8 59.88 -23.66 -10.96
CA ALA A 8 58.97 -24.48 -10.14
C ALA A 8 58.10 -23.64 -9.17
N PHE A 9 58.61 -22.50 -8.70
CA PHE A 9 57.85 -21.59 -7.82
C PHE A 9 56.87 -20.69 -8.61
N LEU A 10 57.16 -20.37 -9.88
CA LEU A 10 56.25 -19.60 -10.72
C LEU A 10 55.07 -20.44 -11.23
N VAL A 11 55.30 -21.71 -11.57
CA VAL A 11 54.23 -22.61 -12.06
C VAL A 11 53.30 -23.05 -10.92
N LEU A 12 53.81 -23.24 -9.71
CA LEU A 12 52.97 -23.61 -8.55
C LEU A 12 52.12 -22.43 -8.05
N ASN A 13 52.61 -21.18 -8.16
CA ASN A 13 51.84 -19.99 -7.83
C ASN A 13 50.84 -19.60 -8.94
N LEU A 14 51.12 -19.86 -10.22
CA LEU A 14 50.13 -19.65 -11.29
C LEU A 14 48.96 -20.64 -11.20
N VAL A 15 49.22 -21.89 -10.77
CA VAL A 15 48.16 -22.89 -10.55
C VAL A 15 47.36 -22.58 -9.28
N PHE A 16 47.98 -22.05 -8.22
CA PHE A 16 47.24 -21.58 -7.03
C PHE A 16 46.45 -20.28 -7.28
N PHE A 17 46.95 -19.36 -8.12
CA PHE A 17 46.21 -18.15 -8.50
C PHE A 17 45.07 -18.42 -9.50
N LEU A 18 45.15 -19.47 -10.34
CA LEU A 18 44.02 -19.90 -11.16
C LEU A 18 42.97 -20.70 -10.37
N ILE A 19 43.35 -21.34 -9.26
CA ILE A 19 42.42 -22.10 -8.40
C ILE A 19 41.75 -21.21 -7.34
N MET A 20 42.35 -20.07 -6.97
CA MET A 20 41.74 -19.08 -6.06
C MET A 20 40.84 -18.03 -6.74
N PHE A 21 40.73 -18.05 -8.07
CA PHE A 21 39.70 -17.30 -8.83
C PHE A 21 38.62 -18.23 -9.42
N MET A 22 38.39 -19.37 -8.76
CA MET A 22 37.06 -20.00 -8.74
C MET A 22 36.38 -19.69 -7.41
N SER A 23 36.40 -18.42 -7.01
CA SER A 23 35.24 -17.88 -6.31
C SER A 23 34.06 -18.06 -7.27
N THR A 24 33.03 -18.74 -6.80
CA THR A 24 31.76 -18.94 -7.49
C THR A 24 31.14 -17.58 -7.81
N ALA A 25 31.54 -16.98 -8.92
CA ALA A 25 30.64 -16.16 -9.71
C ALA A 25 29.58 -17.15 -10.21
N PHE A 26 28.51 -17.33 -9.45
CA PHE A 26 27.24 -17.72 -10.06
C PHE A 26 26.94 -16.61 -11.05
N ALA A 27 27.28 -16.82 -12.32
CA ALA A 27 26.73 -16.01 -13.38
C ALA A 27 25.21 -16.15 -13.23
N ASN A 28 24.49 -15.04 -12.97
CA ASN A 28 23.03 -15.05 -13.01
C ASN A 28 22.63 -15.69 -14.34
N GLN A 29 22.10 -16.90 -14.28
CA GLN A 29 21.51 -17.56 -15.45
C GLN A 29 20.41 -16.63 -15.94
N PRO A 30 20.37 -16.30 -17.25
CA PRO A 30 19.33 -15.42 -17.75
C PRO A 30 17.97 -16.09 -17.56
N CYS A 31 17.16 -15.58 -16.63
CA CYS A 31 15.86 -16.15 -16.27
C CYS A 31 14.68 -15.18 -16.45
N ASN A 32 14.89 -14.05 -17.16
CA ASN A 32 13.80 -13.19 -17.59
C ASN A 32 12.93 -13.89 -18.66
N ILE A 33 11.76 -13.34 -18.96
CA ILE A 33 10.81 -13.92 -19.92
C ILE A 33 11.46 -14.18 -21.29
N ALA A 34 12.25 -13.24 -21.80
CA ALA A 34 12.89 -13.40 -23.10
C ALA A 34 13.86 -14.59 -23.11
N ALA A 35 14.59 -14.83 -22.02
CA ALA A 35 15.48 -15.95 -21.86
C ALA A 35 14.73 -17.28 -21.67
N LEU A 36 13.68 -17.28 -20.84
CA LEU A 36 12.87 -18.49 -20.59
C LEU A 36 12.14 -18.99 -21.84
N ARG A 37 11.75 -18.08 -22.76
CA ARG A 37 11.20 -18.48 -24.06
C ARG A 37 12.18 -19.25 -24.94
N LEU A 38 13.48 -19.09 -24.69
CA LEU A 38 14.55 -19.81 -25.39
C LEU A 38 15.05 -21.02 -24.61
N ALA A 39 14.44 -21.35 -23.46
CA ALA A 39 14.86 -22.43 -22.60
C ALA A 39 14.63 -23.80 -23.25
N GLU A 40 15.68 -24.63 -23.34
CA GLU A 40 15.53 -26.03 -23.73
C GLU A 40 14.84 -26.85 -22.64
N ASP A 41 15.17 -26.58 -21.37
CA ASP A 41 14.56 -27.18 -20.19
C ASP A 41 13.97 -26.08 -19.30
N LEU A 42 12.74 -25.67 -19.64
CA LEU A 42 12.01 -24.62 -18.92
C LEU A 42 11.88 -24.94 -17.41
N PRO A 43 11.45 -26.15 -16.98
CA PRO A 43 11.37 -26.47 -15.56
C PRO A 43 12.69 -26.31 -14.81
N GLU A 44 13.81 -26.79 -15.36
CA GLU A 44 15.10 -26.66 -14.68
C GLU A 44 15.55 -25.20 -14.62
N GLN A 45 15.39 -24.43 -15.71
CA GLN A 45 15.75 -23.01 -15.73
C GLN A 45 14.92 -22.19 -14.73
N VAL A 46 13.64 -22.51 -14.56
CA VAL A 46 12.80 -21.90 -13.52
C VAL A 46 13.28 -22.31 -12.13
N ALA A 47 13.59 -23.59 -11.90
CA ALA A 47 13.99 -24.09 -10.58
C ALA A 47 15.32 -23.50 -10.08
N VAL A 48 16.22 -23.10 -10.98
CA VAL A 48 17.50 -22.46 -10.63
C VAL A 48 17.52 -20.94 -10.79
N ALA A 49 16.40 -20.34 -11.20
CA ALA A 49 16.28 -18.89 -11.40
C ALA A 49 16.53 -18.10 -10.10
N GLY A 50 17.15 -16.93 -10.20
CA GLY A 50 17.24 -15.99 -9.09
C GLY A 50 15.92 -15.23 -8.87
N GLN A 51 15.73 -14.71 -7.66
CA GLN A 51 14.51 -13.97 -7.29
C GLN A 51 14.35 -12.67 -8.11
N GLU A 52 15.44 -12.14 -8.67
CA GLU A 52 15.44 -11.00 -9.59
C GLU A 52 14.68 -11.27 -10.91
N CYS A 53 14.25 -12.52 -11.15
CA CYS A 53 13.47 -12.87 -12.33
C CYS A 53 11.95 -12.81 -12.12
N TYR A 54 11.48 -12.80 -10.87
CA TYR A 54 10.05 -12.86 -10.56
C TYR A 54 9.27 -11.72 -11.17
N GLN A 55 9.77 -10.48 -11.05
CA GLN A 55 9.10 -9.36 -11.66
C GLN A 55 8.95 -9.50 -13.18
N SER A 56 9.98 -9.97 -13.89
CA SER A 56 9.83 -10.26 -15.33
C SER A 56 8.73 -11.28 -15.59
N TRP A 57 8.51 -12.24 -14.70
CA TRP A 57 7.47 -13.26 -14.83
C TRP A 57 6.07 -12.67 -14.62
N PHE A 58 5.89 -11.83 -13.59
CA PHE A 58 4.60 -11.23 -13.26
C PHE A 58 4.21 -10.05 -14.18
N SER A 59 5.18 -9.42 -14.87
CA SER A 59 4.95 -8.36 -15.88
C SER A 59 5.10 -8.85 -17.33
N ALA A 60 5.03 -10.18 -17.54
CA ALA A 60 5.19 -10.76 -18.87
C ALA A 60 4.11 -10.23 -19.85
N PRO A 61 4.47 -9.92 -21.11
CA PRO A 61 3.52 -9.43 -22.10
C PRO A 61 2.56 -10.55 -22.56
N ASP A 62 1.36 -10.18 -23.01
CA ASP A 62 0.32 -11.12 -23.45
C ASP A 62 0.79 -12.17 -24.48
N GLU A 63 1.85 -11.89 -25.23
CA GLU A 63 2.47 -12.82 -26.18
C GLU A 63 2.93 -14.14 -25.56
N VAL A 64 3.21 -14.18 -24.25
CA VAL A 64 3.68 -15.40 -23.58
C VAL A 64 2.56 -16.35 -23.17
N LEU A 65 1.30 -15.90 -23.22
CA LEU A 65 0.14 -16.63 -22.71
C LEU A 65 0.00 -18.01 -23.37
N GLU A 66 0.27 -18.09 -24.66
CA GLU A 66 0.17 -19.33 -25.44
C GLU A 66 1.54 -20.00 -25.70
N ASP A 67 2.59 -19.55 -25.01
CA ASP A 67 3.98 -20.03 -25.12
C ASP A 67 4.44 -20.66 -23.79
N ILE A 68 5.29 -19.97 -23.03
CA ILE A 68 5.82 -20.45 -21.74
C ILE A 68 4.77 -20.46 -20.62
N TYR A 69 3.67 -19.70 -20.76
CA TYR A 69 2.49 -19.77 -19.90
C TYR A 69 1.33 -20.57 -20.51
N SER A 70 1.58 -21.36 -21.55
CA SER A 70 0.61 -22.32 -22.04
C SER A 70 0.36 -23.43 -21.02
N GLU A 71 -0.82 -24.06 -21.09
CA GLU A 71 -1.15 -25.22 -20.26
C GLU A 71 -0.15 -26.37 -20.45
N ALA A 72 0.38 -26.57 -21.66
CA ALA A 72 1.40 -27.59 -21.93
C ALA A 72 2.75 -27.29 -21.24
N SER A 73 3.14 -26.01 -21.15
CA SER A 73 4.33 -25.60 -20.43
C SER A 73 4.15 -25.75 -18.92
N LEU A 74 3.00 -25.34 -18.39
CA LEU A 74 2.67 -25.50 -16.97
C LEU A 74 2.53 -26.96 -16.56
N ASP A 75 2.11 -27.87 -17.44
CA ASP A 75 2.08 -29.31 -17.14
C ASP A 75 3.50 -29.87 -16.88
N LYS A 76 4.53 -29.34 -17.57
CA LYS A 76 5.93 -29.70 -17.29
C LYS A 76 6.40 -29.15 -15.94
N ILE A 77 6.05 -27.90 -15.62
CA ILE A 77 6.33 -27.29 -14.30
C ILE A 77 5.64 -28.08 -13.18
N GLN A 78 4.40 -28.50 -13.41
CA GLN A 78 3.62 -29.35 -12.51
C GLN A 78 4.32 -30.68 -12.22
N MET A 79 4.87 -31.34 -13.24
CA MET A 79 5.64 -32.58 -13.05
C MET A 79 6.94 -32.38 -12.27
N ALA A 80 7.67 -31.29 -12.56
CA ALA A 80 8.90 -30.94 -11.84
C ALA A 80 8.59 -30.63 -10.36
N LEU A 81 7.59 -29.80 -10.09
CA LEU A 81 7.17 -29.46 -8.73
C LEU A 81 6.76 -30.70 -7.94
N LYS A 82 6.00 -31.61 -8.55
CA LYS A 82 5.63 -32.90 -7.94
C LYS A 82 6.85 -33.75 -7.61
N TYR A 83 7.84 -33.81 -8.50
CA TYR A 83 9.06 -34.57 -8.28
C TYR A 83 9.85 -34.01 -7.10
N GLU A 84 10.08 -32.70 -7.06
CA GLU A 84 10.79 -32.02 -5.97
C GLU A 84 10.10 -32.25 -4.61
N ILE A 85 8.77 -32.11 -4.55
CA ILE A 85 7.99 -32.35 -3.32
C ILE A 85 8.10 -33.81 -2.85
N SER A 86 8.11 -34.78 -3.77
CA SER A 86 8.22 -36.19 -3.42
C SER A 86 9.54 -36.56 -2.73
N GLN A 87 10.60 -35.77 -2.94
CA GLN A 87 11.92 -35.96 -2.36
C GLN A 87 12.25 -34.91 -1.29
N TYR A 88 11.31 -34.02 -0.96
CA TYR A 88 11.57 -32.89 -0.08
C TYR A 88 11.91 -33.35 1.35
N GLN A 89 13.10 -32.96 1.81
CA GLN A 89 13.67 -33.29 3.12
C GLN A 89 13.92 -32.03 3.97
N GLY A 90 13.36 -30.88 3.58
CA GLY A 90 13.53 -29.63 4.31
C GLY A 90 14.89 -28.96 4.10
N ASN A 91 15.69 -29.36 3.12
CA ASN A 91 16.96 -28.69 2.85
C ASN A 91 16.77 -27.40 2.01
N VAL A 92 17.74 -26.49 2.14
CA VAL A 92 17.69 -25.13 1.57
C VAL A 92 17.57 -25.15 0.04
N GLU A 93 18.30 -26.04 -0.62
CA GLU A 93 18.31 -26.14 -2.08
C GLU A 93 16.95 -26.58 -2.62
N GLN A 94 16.37 -27.63 -2.04
CA GLN A 94 15.03 -28.09 -2.42
C GLN A 94 13.97 -27.03 -2.15
N ALA A 95 14.02 -26.37 -0.98
CA ALA A 95 13.06 -25.33 -0.64
C ALA A 95 13.09 -24.17 -1.65
N SER A 96 14.29 -23.71 -2.02
CA SER A 96 14.47 -22.66 -3.04
C SER A 96 13.88 -23.07 -4.39
N ARG A 97 14.09 -24.33 -4.81
CA ARG A 97 13.52 -24.85 -6.07
C ARG A 97 11.99 -24.88 -6.03
N LEU A 98 11.40 -25.29 -4.90
CA LEU A 98 9.95 -25.30 -4.70
C LEU A 98 9.35 -23.90 -4.76
N GLU A 99 9.96 -22.93 -4.09
CA GLU A 99 9.54 -21.52 -4.13
C GLU A 99 9.47 -21.02 -5.58
N ARG A 100 10.56 -21.16 -6.34
CA ARG A 100 10.68 -20.63 -7.72
C ARG A 100 9.69 -21.27 -8.68
N LEU A 101 9.52 -22.59 -8.59
CA LEU A 101 8.51 -23.30 -9.37
C LEU A 101 7.11 -22.84 -9.01
N GLY A 102 6.81 -22.61 -7.72
CA GLY A 102 5.54 -22.05 -7.27
C GLY A 102 5.30 -20.63 -7.78
N GLU A 103 6.30 -19.74 -7.69
CA GLU A 103 6.20 -18.35 -8.15
C GLU A 103 5.97 -18.26 -9.65
N PHE A 104 6.61 -19.11 -10.45
CA PHE A 104 6.37 -19.15 -11.91
C PHE A 104 4.93 -19.54 -12.25
N VAL A 105 4.34 -20.51 -11.53
CA VAL A 105 2.93 -20.87 -11.71
C VAL A 105 2.03 -19.71 -11.29
N ARG A 106 2.31 -19.06 -10.16
CA ARG A 106 1.55 -17.88 -9.70
C ARG A 106 1.58 -16.75 -10.74
N ALA A 107 2.75 -16.48 -11.31
CA ALA A 107 2.92 -15.49 -12.37
C ALA A 107 2.07 -15.82 -13.61
N ALA A 108 2.05 -17.08 -14.03
CA ALA A 108 1.25 -17.51 -15.18
C ALA A 108 -0.26 -17.28 -14.97
N TYR A 109 -0.80 -17.63 -13.80
CA TYR A 109 -2.22 -17.40 -13.47
C TYR A 109 -2.52 -15.90 -13.35
N TYR A 110 -1.61 -15.14 -12.73
CA TYR A 110 -1.73 -13.70 -12.56
C TYR A 110 -1.77 -12.94 -13.90
N VAL A 111 -0.81 -13.19 -14.79
CA VAL A 111 -0.72 -12.54 -16.11
C VAL A 111 -1.95 -12.87 -16.94
N ARG A 112 -2.39 -14.13 -16.94
CA ARG A 112 -3.59 -14.56 -17.67
C ARG A 112 -4.88 -13.90 -17.16
N TYR A 113 -5.02 -13.74 -15.84
CA TYR A 113 -6.15 -13.03 -15.23
C TYR A 113 -6.18 -11.55 -15.66
N ASN A 114 -5.05 -10.84 -15.57
CA ASN A 114 -4.98 -9.41 -15.91
C ASN A 114 -5.16 -9.14 -17.41
N ALA A 115 -4.68 -10.05 -18.27
CA ALA A 115 -4.91 -10.01 -19.71
C ALA A 115 -6.37 -10.31 -20.10
N LYS A 116 -7.23 -10.67 -19.13
CA LYS A 116 -8.62 -11.11 -19.36
C LYS A 116 -8.72 -12.26 -20.36
N ALA A 117 -7.68 -13.10 -20.40
CA ALA A 117 -7.61 -14.27 -21.27
C ALA A 117 -8.44 -15.43 -20.68
N PRO A 118 -8.85 -16.41 -21.49
CA PRO A 118 -9.54 -17.60 -20.99
C PRO A 118 -8.72 -18.28 -19.89
N ALA A 119 -9.39 -18.67 -18.80
CA ALA A 119 -8.76 -19.36 -17.68
C ALA A 119 -8.13 -20.70 -18.09
N PHE A 120 -7.14 -21.14 -17.33
CA PHE A 120 -6.58 -22.50 -17.44
C PHE A 120 -7.64 -23.57 -17.16
N SER A 121 -7.41 -24.80 -17.63
CA SER A 121 -8.32 -25.89 -17.34
C SER A 121 -8.42 -26.16 -15.85
N GLU A 122 -9.63 -26.47 -15.38
CA GLU A 122 -9.87 -26.87 -13.99
C GLU A 122 -8.99 -28.06 -13.60
N ALA A 123 -8.77 -29.01 -14.52
CA ALA A 123 -7.93 -30.17 -14.28
C ALA A 123 -6.46 -29.79 -14.00
N LEU A 124 -5.91 -28.76 -14.65
CA LEU A 124 -4.57 -28.26 -14.34
C LEU A 124 -4.55 -27.61 -12.94
N SER A 125 -5.51 -26.73 -12.65
CA SER A 125 -5.63 -26.08 -11.35
C SER A 125 -5.71 -27.10 -10.21
N GLN A 126 -6.56 -28.13 -10.35
CA GLN A 126 -6.71 -29.20 -9.37
C GLN A 126 -5.39 -29.97 -9.15
N ARG A 127 -4.60 -30.22 -10.21
CA ARG A 127 -3.29 -30.88 -10.09
C ARG A 127 -2.31 -30.05 -9.26
N PHE A 128 -2.25 -28.73 -9.46
CA PHE A 128 -1.41 -27.86 -8.62
C PHE A 128 -1.86 -27.85 -7.16
N ALA A 129 -3.17 -27.75 -6.90
CA ALA A 129 -3.71 -27.79 -5.55
C ALA A 129 -3.38 -29.12 -4.82
N GLN A 130 -3.53 -30.26 -5.52
CA GLN A 130 -3.17 -31.57 -4.98
C GLN A 130 -1.68 -31.68 -4.66
N ILE A 131 -0.81 -31.09 -5.49
CA ILE A 131 0.63 -31.04 -5.22
C ILE A 131 0.93 -30.16 -3.99
N THR A 132 0.31 -28.99 -3.89
CA THR A 132 0.43 -28.14 -2.68
C THR A 132 -0.05 -28.88 -1.44
N ASN A 133 -1.15 -29.64 -1.52
CA ASN A 133 -1.61 -30.45 -0.40
C ASN A 133 -0.57 -31.52 0.00
N GLN A 134 0.06 -32.19 -0.98
CA GLN A 134 1.14 -33.15 -0.73
C GLN A 134 2.36 -32.49 -0.07
N PHE A 135 2.70 -31.26 -0.46
CA PHE A 135 3.74 -30.49 0.21
C PHE A 135 3.36 -30.22 1.66
N LEU A 136 2.16 -29.71 1.94
CA LEU A 136 1.74 -29.40 3.31
C LEU A 136 1.60 -30.63 4.22
N GLU A 137 1.40 -31.82 3.64
CA GLU A 137 1.41 -33.11 4.35
C GLU A 137 2.83 -33.63 4.64
N ASN A 138 3.87 -33.03 4.03
CA ASN A 138 5.26 -33.40 4.27
C ASN A 138 5.71 -32.94 5.68
N PRO A 139 6.39 -33.78 6.48
CA PRO A 139 6.83 -33.41 7.84
C PRO A 139 7.81 -32.23 7.89
N TYR A 140 8.40 -31.85 6.76
CA TYR A 140 9.34 -30.73 6.64
C TYR A 140 8.69 -29.42 6.14
N ALA A 141 7.39 -29.43 5.82
CA ALA A 141 6.70 -28.29 5.19
C ALA A 141 6.68 -27.02 6.06
N LEU A 142 6.62 -27.19 7.38
CA LEU A 142 6.47 -26.11 8.36
C LEU A 142 7.79 -25.80 9.11
N GLN A 143 8.93 -26.19 8.54
CA GLN A 143 10.23 -25.81 9.09
C GLN A 143 10.46 -24.29 9.01
N LEU A 144 11.15 -23.74 10.00
CA LEU A 144 11.31 -22.29 10.19
C LEU A 144 12.56 -21.69 9.53
N GLY A 145 13.24 -22.45 8.67
CA GLY A 145 14.36 -21.92 7.90
C GLY A 145 13.87 -20.97 6.81
N GLN A 146 14.66 -19.94 6.47
CA GLN A 146 14.24 -18.85 5.58
C GLN A 146 13.68 -19.36 4.25
N GLU A 147 14.41 -20.22 3.54
CA GLU A 147 13.96 -20.73 2.23
C GLU A 147 12.80 -21.73 2.37
N GLN A 148 12.72 -22.47 3.47
CA GLN A 148 11.59 -23.36 3.76
C GLN A 148 10.30 -22.57 3.96
N VAL A 149 10.38 -21.44 4.66
CA VAL A 149 9.24 -20.54 4.87
C VAL A 149 8.84 -19.85 3.56
N LYS A 150 9.79 -19.42 2.72
CA LYS A 150 9.46 -18.87 1.40
C LYS A 150 8.76 -19.91 0.50
N ALA A 151 9.24 -21.16 0.51
CA ALA A 151 8.59 -22.25 -0.20
C ALA A 151 7.17 -22.49 0.30
N MET A 152 6.97 -22.52 1.63
CA MET A 152 5.64 -22.62 2.23
C MET A 152 4.74 -21.47 1.78
N ASN A 153 5.21 -20.23 1.90
CA ASN A 153 4.44 -19.03 1.52
C ASN A 153 4.04 -19.06 0.04
N SER A 154 4.98 -19.35 -0.86
CA SER A 154 4.73 -19.42 -2.30
C SER A 154 3.68 -20.49 -2.64
N LEU A 155 3.83 -21.70 -2.12
CA LEU A 155 2.92 -22.81 -2.41
C LEU A 155 1.54 -22.64 -1.78
N THR A 156 1.43 -22.06 -0.58
CA THR A 156 0.13 -21.78 0.04
C THR A 156 -0.59 -20.63 -0.65
N LEU A 157 0.13 -19.58 -1.09
CA LEU A 157 -0.47 -18.48 -1.84
C LEU A 157 -0.98 -18.93 -3.23
N MET A 158 -0.26 -19.85 -3.88
CA MET A 158 -0.66 -20.43 -5.15
C MET A 158 -2.07 -21.06 -5.12
N VAL A 159 -2.54 -21.53 -3.96
CA VAL A 159 -3.90 -22.05 -3.78
C VAL A 159 -4.97 -21.04 -4.17
N ASP A 160 -4.77 -19.76 -3.82
CA ASP A 160 -5.68 -18.69 -4.23
C ASP A 160 -5.57 -18.41 -5.74
N ASN A 161 -4.35 -18.42 -6.30
CA ASN A 161 -4.14 -18.20 -7.74
C ASN A 161 -4.86 -19.26 -8.58
N VAL A 162 -4.79 -20.53 -8.19
CA VAL A 162 -5.40 -21.64 -8.96
C VAL A 162 -6.89 -21.83 -8.66
N LYS A 163 -7.43 -21.14 -7.65
CA LYS A 163 -8.84 -21.19 -7.21
C LYS A 163 -9.31 -22.61 -6.85
N GLN A 164 -8.55 -23.33 -6.01
CA GLN A 164 -8.83 -24.72 -5.60
C GLN A 164 -8.67 -24.99 -4.09
N LEU A 165 -9.01 -24.01 -3.25
CA LEU A 165 -8.91 -24.13 -1.78
C LEU A 165 -9.55 -25.39 -1.17
N PRO A 166 -10.71 -25.89 -1.63
CA PRO A 166 -11.30 -27.12 -1.08
C PRO A 166 -10.36 -28.33 -1.07
N LEU A 167 -9.39 -28.40 -2.00
CA LEU A 167 -8.44 -29.52 -2.09
C LEU A 167 -7.26 -29.41 -1.12
N THR A 168 -7.05 -28.25 -0.51
CA THR A 168 -5.93 -27.99 0.44
C THR A 168 -6.41 -27.57 1.82
N MET A 169 -7.72 -27.33 1.99
CA MET A 169 -8.28 -26.70 3.19
C MET A 169 -7.87 -27.39 4.49
N ASP A 170 -7.97 -28.72 4.57
CA ASP A 170 -7.57 -29.47 5.77
C ASP A 170 -6.10 -29.21 6.14
N SER A 171 -5.20 -29.21 5.16
CA SER A 171 -3.78 -28.96 5.37
C SER A 171 -3.49 -27.51 5.74
N MET A 172 -4.17 -26.55 5.10
CA MET A 172 -4.03 -25.14 5.44
C MET A 172 -4.58 -24.84 6.85
N MET A 173 -5.68 -25.49 7.27
CA MET A 173 -6.19 -25.37 8.63
C MET A 173 -5.18 -25.89 9.67
N ARG A 174 -4.44 -26.98 9.38
CA ARG A 174 -3.38 -27.48 10.26
C ARG A 174 -2.20 -26.52 10.44
N THR A 175 -1.96 -25.58 9.51
CA THR A 175 -0.89 -24.60 9.70
C THR A 175 -1.23 -23.62 10.83
N LEU A 176 -2.51 -23.35 11.08
CA LEU A 176 -2.98 -22.54 12.21
C LEU A 176 -2.57 -23.13 13.57
N GLU A 177 -2.55 -24.46 13.69
CA GLU A 177 -2.17 -25.17 14.93
C GLU A 177 -0.68 -24.97 15.29
N HIS A 178 0.15 -24.59 14.32
CA HIS A 178 1.59 -24.36 14.50
C HIS A 178 1.92 -22.89 14.78
N PHE A 179 0.91 -22.01 14.82
CA PHE A 179 1.10 -20.62 15.18
C PHE A 179 1.35 -20.47 16.67
N ASN A 180 2.42 -19.76 17.01
CA ASN A 180 2.82 -19.47 18.38
C ASN A 180 3.76 -18.25 18.39
N THR A 181 4.22 -17.87 19.58
CA THR A 181 5.09 -16.71 19.79
C THR A 181 6.44 -16.80 19.08
N ASP A 182 6.94 -18.00 18.74
CA ASP A 182 8.19 -18.15 17.99
C ASP A 182 7.98 -18.06 16.48
N THR A 183 6.90 -18.65 15.97
CA THR A 183 6.57 -18.54 14.53
C THR A 183 6.09 -17.13 14.15
N ALA A 184 5.48 -16.40 15.09
CA ALA A 184 5.15 -14.99 14.93
C ALA A 184 6.35 -14.04 14.71
N LYS A 185 7.56 -14.45 15.08
CA LYS A 185 8.79 -13.66 14.85
C LYS A 185 9.31 -13.80 13.41
N LYS A 186 8.61 -14.54 12.55
CA LYS A 186 8.99 -14.82 11.17
C LYS A 186 7.93 -14.23 10.22
N PRO A 187 8.15 -13.03 9.65
CA PRO A 187 7.17 -12.35 8.81
C PRO A 187 6.64 -13.22 7.67
N GLU A 188 7.50 -13.94 6.95
CA GLU A 188 7.08 -14.78 5.83
C GLU A 188 6.28 -16.01 6.28
N TRP A 189 6.44 -16.44 7.53
CA TRP A 189 5.63 -17.52 8.10
C TRP A 189 4.25 -17.00 8.47
N VAL A 190 4.19 -15.81 9.09
CA VAL A 190 2.95 -15.08 9.38
C VAL A 190 2.15 -14.89 8.09
N GLU A 191 2.81 -14.45 7.01
CA GLU A 191 2.22 -14.33 5.67
C GLU A 191 1.77 -15.69 5.10
N GLY A 192 2.62 -16.71 5.22
CA GLY A 192 2.31 -18.07 4.77
C GLY A 192 1.05 -18.65 5.41
N VAL A 193 0.79 -18.31 6.68
CA VAL A 193 -0.46 -18.68 7.39
C VAL A 193 -1.62 -17.76 7.00
N ASN A 194 -1.37 -16.46 6.82
CA ASN A 194 -2.37 -15.51 6.34
C ASN A 194 -2.96 -15.91 4.98
N ASN A 195 -2.20 -16.66 4.15
CA ASN A 195 -2.66 -17.14 2.85
C ASN A 195 -3.91 -18.03 2.92
N LEU A 196 -4.18 -18.70 4.04
CA LEU A 196 -5.47 -19.37 4.24
C LEU A 196 -6.63 -18.37 4.20
N PHE A 197 -6.52 -17.27 4.95
CA PHE A 197 -7.57 -16.24 4.99
C PHE A 197 -7.71 -15.53 3.65
N ARG A 198 -6.59 -15.27 2.96
CA ARG A 198 -6.60 -14.76 1.57
C ARG A 198 -7.35 -15.70 0.63
N ALA A 199 -7.03 -17.00 0.68
CA ALA A 199 -7.70 -17.99 -0.14
C ALA A 199 -9.19 -18.08 0.20
N MET A 200 -9.59 -18.06 1.48
CA MET A 200 -11.01 -18.08 1.87
C MET A 200 -11.77 -16.88 1.28
N ALA A 201 -11.23 -15.67 1.42
CA ALA A 201 -11.82 -14.48 0.83
C ALA A 201 -11.89 -14.57 -0.71
N GLY A 202 -10.81 -15.03 -1.34
CA GLY A 202 -10.69 -15.20 -2.78
C GLY A 202 -11.58 -16.30 -3.39
N HIS A 203 -12.18 -17.16 -2.55
CA HIS A 203 -13.13 -18.22 -2.94
C HIS A 203 -14.57 -17.91 -2.53
N SER A 204 -14.84 -16.74 -1.95
CA SER A 204 -16.17 -16.38 -1.42
C SER A 204 -17.27 -16.21 -2.48
N THR A 205 -16.93 -16.27 -3.76
CA THR A 205 -17.88 -16.25 -4.88
C THR A 205 -18.02 -17.61 -5.59
N TYR A 206 -17.37 -18.66 -5.08
CA TYR A 206 -17.32 -20.00 -5.70
C TYR A 206 -18.20 -21.00 -4.94
N ASP A 207 -19.09 -21.69 -5.65
CA ASP A 207 -20.05 -22.65 -5.07
C ASP A 207 -19.34 -23.87 -4.45
N GLU A 208 -18.22 -24.30 -5.02
CA GLU A 208 -17.43 -25.45 -4.53
C GLU A 208 -16.89 -25.20 -3.12
N PHE A 209 -16.53 -23.95 -2.80
CA PHE A 209 -16.07 -23.56 -1.47
C PHE A 209 -17.17 -23.72 -0.43
N TYR A 210 -18.38 -23.21 -0.70
CA TYR A 210 -19.51 -23.37 0.20
C TYR A 210 -20.01 -24.81 0.27
N THR A 211 -19.95 -25.55 -0.83
CA THR A 211 -20.27 -26.98 -0.88
C THR A 211 -19.34 -27.76 0.04
N TYR A 212 -18.03 -27.52 -0.05
CA TYR A 212 -17.03 -28.11 0.84
C TYR A 212 -17.31 -27.78 2.31
N MET A 213 -17.54 -26.50 2.62
CA MET A 213 -17.80 -26.08 4.01
C MET A 213 -19.08 -26.69 4.58
N SER A 214 -20.09 -26.96 3.75
CA SER A 214 -21.37 -27.58 4.17
C SER A 214 -21.22 -28.96 4.82
N THR A 215 -20.16 -29.70 4.48
CA THR A 215 -19.84 -31.01 5.06
C THR A 215 -18.64 -30.97 6.01
N HIS A 216 -17.98 -29.82 6.17
CA HIS A 216 -16.79 -29.65 6.99
C HIS A 216 -16.93 -28.50 8.01
N ASN A 217 -18.12 -28.37 8.62
CA ASN A 217 -18.40 -27.31 9.59
C ASN A 217 -17.44 -27.31 10.80
N GLN A 218 -16.71 -28.40 11.08
CA GLN A 218 -15.66 -28.42 12.10
C GLN A 218 -14.57 -27.36 11.87
N HIS A 219 -14.31 -26.96 10.62
CA HIS A 219 -13.31 -25.94 10.30
C HIS A 219 -13.68 -24.54 10.81
N ILE A 220 -14.97 -24.27 10.94
CA ILE A 220 -15.48 -23.02 11.55
C ILE A 220 -15.01 -22.93 13.00
N ARG A 221 -15.02 -24.06 13.72
CA ARG A 221 -14.46 -24.12 15.08
C ARG A 221 -12.96 -23.96 15.08
N VAL A 222 -12.22 -24.55 14.13
CA VAL A 222 -10.76 -24.36 14.05
C VAL A 222 -10.39 -22.89 13.95
N LEU A 223 -11.10 -22.11 13.13
CA LEU A 223 -10.89 -20.66 13.00
C LEU A 223 -11.20 -19.91 14.32
N SER A 224 -12.33 -20.22 14.95
CA SER A 224 -12.73 -19.62 16.23
C SER A 224 -11.76 -19.98 17.36
N ASP A 225 -11.34 -21.25 17.44
CA ASP A 225 -10.37 -21.77 18.39
C ASP A 225 -8.99 -21.13 18.20
N PHE A 226 -8.56 -20.94 16.95
CA PHE A 226 -7.33 -20.23 16.63
C PHE A 226 -7.35 -18.81 17.21
N ALA A 227 -8.45 -18.08 17.03
CA ALA A 227 -8.56 -16.72 17.57
C ALA A 227 -8.50 -16.72 19.11
N ARG A 228 -9.21 -17.64 19.77
CA ARG A 228 -9.23 -17.75 21.24
C ARG A 228 -7.88 -18.19 21.82
N ASN A 229 -7.18 -19.09 21.16
CA ASN A 229 -5.90 -19.62 21.64
C ASN A 229 -4.75 -18.63 21.44
N ASN A 230 -4.94 -17.62 20.57
CA ASN A 230 -3.92 -16.65 20.21
C ASN A 230 -4.27 -15.21 20.65
N GLU A 231 -5.03 -15.07 21.74
CA GLU A 231 -5.30 -13.76 22.37
C GLU A 231 -4.03 -12.98 22.71
N TRP A 232 -2.91 -13.67 22.96
CA TRP A 232 -1.61 -13.06 23.19
C TRP A 232 -1.09 -12.21 22.02
N ALA A 233 -1.57 -12.45 20.79
CA ALA A 233 -1.21 -11.67 19.61
C ALA A 233 -1.97 -10.34 19.54
N LEU A 234 -3.11 -10.21 20.23
CA LEU A 234 -3.92 -9.00 20.23
C LEU A 234 -3.16 -7.83 20.84
N GLY A 235 -3.17 -6.68 20.14
CA GLY A 235 -2.39 -5.50 20.55
C GLY A 235 -0.94 -5.50 20.06
N THR A 236 -0.49 -6.55 19.38
CA THR A 236 0.81 -6.59 18.67
C THR A 236 0.61 -6.37 17.17
N GLU A 237 1.69 -6.27 16.39
CA GLU A 237 1.63 -6.08 14.94
C GLU A 237 0.96 -7.23 14.17
N ILE A 238 0.87 -8.42 14.77
CA ILE A 238 0.32 -9.64 14.15
C ILE A 238 -1.14 -9.92 14.53
N ASP A 239 -1.80 -9.01 15.24
CA ASP A 239 -3.20 -9.21 15.65
C ASP A 239 -4.18 -9.34 14.48
N PHE A 240 -3.80 -8.86 13.30
CA PHE A 240 -4.57 -9.03 12.06
C PHE A 240 -4.85 -10.51 11.74
N LEU A 241 -3.99 -11.47 12.11
CA LEU A 241 -4.28 -12.89 11.91
C LEU A 241 -5.47 -13.36 12.74
N VAL A 242 -5.52 -12.94 14.02
CA VAL A 242 -6.63 -13.25 14.92
C VAL A 242 -7.92 -12.59 14.42
N TYR A 243 -7.82 -11.34 13.97
CA TYR A 243 -8.94 -10.59 13.39
C TYR A 243 -9.45 -11.25 12.09
N ASN A 244 -8.55 -11.66 11.20
CA ASN A 244 -8.89 -12.34 9.94
C ASN A 244 -9.58 -13.68 10.18
N ALA A 245 -9.17 -14.45 11.20
CA ALA A 245 -9.86 -15.69 11.55
C ALA A 245 -11.34 -15.46 11.91
N ILE A 246 -11.64 -14.41 12.69
CA ILE A 246 -13.03 -14.04 13.02
C ILE A 246 -13.78 -13.56 11.77
N ARG A 247 -13.16 -12.72 10.94
CA ARG A 247 -13.80 -12.23 9.71
C ARG A 247 -14.07 -13.34 8.70
N GLU A 248 -13.14 -14.27 8.50
CA GLU A 248 -13.38 -15.39 7.58
C GLU A 248 -14.40 -16.39 8.14
N THR A 249 -14.49 -16.55 9.46
CA THR A 249 -15.61 -17.25 10.10
C THR A 249 -16.94 -16.54 9.81
N GLY A 250 -17.00 -15.22 9.99
CA GLY A 250 -18.19 -14.42 9.69
C GLY A 250 -18.59 -14.43 8.21
N ARG A 251 -17.63 -14.55 7.28
CA ARG A 251 -17.91 -14.57 5.84
C ARG A 251 -18.74 -15.79 5.43
N LEU A 252 -18.65 -16.87 6.20
CA LEU A 252 -19.44 -18.08 6.01
C LEU A 252 -20.92 -17.90 6.36
N LEU A 253 -21.33 -16.78 6.96
CA LEU A 253 -22.73 -16.37 7.07
C LEU A 253 -23.40 -16.18 5.70
N ALA A 254 -22.63 -15.87 4.66
CA ALA A 254 -23.11 -15.80 3.28
C ALA A 254 -23.50 -17.17 2.69
N SER A 255 -23.17 -18.28 3.36
CA SER A 255 -23.34 -19.62 2.82
C SER A 255 -24.80 -19.92 2.47
N PRO A 256 -25.07 -20.51 1.29
CA PRO A 256 -26.41 -21.00 0.94
C PRO A 256 -26.84 -22.19 1.80
N TYR A 257 -25.91 -22.85 2.50
CA TYR A 257 -26.18 -24.01 3.35
C TYR A 257 -26.48 -23.60 4.79
N SER A 258 -27.67 -23.96 5.28
CA SER A 258 -28.11 -23.60 6.64
C SER A 258 -27.22 -24.17 7.74
N SER A 259 -26.61 -25.34 7.53
CA SER A 259 -25.71 -25.95 8.51
C SER A 259 -24.45 -25.10 8.75
N THR A 260 -23.78 -24.67 7.68
CA THR A 260 -22.62 -23.78 7.72
C THR A 260 -22.99 -22.42 8.28
N ARG A 261 -24.12 -21.88 7.81
CA ARG A 261 -24.60 -20.57 8.24
C ARG A 261 -24.89 -20.52 9.74
N GLN A 262 -25.55 -21.55 10.27
CA GLN A 262 -25.84 -21.67 11.70
C GLN A 262 -24.56 -21.82 12.51
N ALA A 263 -23.62 -22.66 12.06
CA ALA A 263 -22.34 -22.84 12.75
C ALA A 263 -21.52 -21.53 12.79
N ALA A 264 -21.49 -20.76 11.70
CA ALA A 264 -20.84 -19.45 11.68
C ALA A 264 -21.54 -18.44 12.61
N LEU A 265 -22.88 -18.42 12.62
CA LEU A 265 -23.66 -17.57 13.52
C LEU A 265 -23.38 -17.88 15.00
N ASP A 266 -23.37 -19.17 15.37
CA ASP A 266 -23.10 -19.60 16.73
C ASP A 266 -21.71 -19.12 17.19
N GLU A 267 -20.68 -19.24 16.33
CA GLU A 267 -19.33 -18.75 16.65
C GLU A 267 -19.25 -17.22 16.72
N MET A 268 -19.91 -16.48 15.83
CA MET A 268 -19.96 -15.00 15.92
C MET A 268 -20.63 -14.54 17.22
N GLN A 269 -21.72 -15.20 17.64
CA GLN A 269 -22.38 -14.90 18.92
C GLN A 269 -21.48 -15.24 20.12
N ASN A 270 -20.73 -16.35 20.07
CA ASN A 270 -19.74 -16.69 21.10
C ASN A 270 -18.61 -15.65 21.19
N VAL A 271 -18.11 -15.15 20.06
CA VAL A 271 -17.11 -14.08 20.00
C VAL A 271 -17.66 -12.82 20.66
N MET A 272 -18.88 -12.40 20.31
CA MET A 272 -19.52 -11.23 20.93
C MET A 272 -19.73 -11.39 22.43
N GLN A 273 -20.06 -12.59 22.91
CA GLN A 273 -20.23 -12.87 24.33
C GLN A 273 -18.91 -12.88 25.10
N ARG A 274 -17.83 -13.42 24.49
CA ARG A 274 -16.51 -13.52 25.11
C ARG A 274 -15.78 -12.18 25.18
N TYR A 275 -15.90 -11.37 24.13
CA TYR A 275 -15.21 -10.09 24.00
C TYR A 275 -16.20 -8.93 23.95
N PRO A 276 -17.09 -8.77 24.94
CA PRO A 276 -18.16 -7.78 24.85
C PRO A 276 -17.62 -6.38 24.60
N LEU A 277 -18.45 -5.55 23.97
CA LEU A 277 -18.17 -4.14 23.75
C LEU A 277 -17.63 -3.48 25.03
N GLY A 278 -16.49 -2.79 24.94
CA GLY A 278 -15.82 -2.19 26.10
C GLY A 278 -14.72 -3.05 26.74
N SER A 279 -14.59 -4.32 26.34
CA SER A 279 -13.49 -5.19 26.81
C SER A 279 -12.14 -4.83 26.17
N GLU A 280 -11.06 -5.37 26.73
CA GLU A 280 -9.68 -5.22 26.23
C GLU A 280 -9.56 -5.64 24.75
N TYR A 281 -10.31 -6.66 24.34
CA TYR A 281 -10.30 -7.23 22.99
C TYR A 281 -11.57 -6.91 22.19
N GLU A 282 -12.19 -5.75 22.43
CA GLU A 282 -13.41 -5.31 21.74
C GLU A 282 -13.31 -5.35 20.19
N LYS A 283 -12.11 -5.30 19.64
CA LYS A 283 -11.86 -5.35 18.20
C LYS A 283 -12.38 -6.65 17.58
N LEU A 284 -12.41 -7.74 18.34
CA LEU A 284 -13.02 -9.00 17.90
C LEU A 284 -14.54 -8.95 17.92
N TRP A 285 -15.14 -8.20 18.86
CA TRP A 285 -16.57 -7.92 18.82
C TRP A 285 -16.95 -7.05 17.63
N LEU A 286 -16.12 -6.04 17.31
CA LEU A 286 -16.29 -5.25 16.09
C LEU A 286 -16.26 -6.13 14.84
N ALA A 287 -15.25 -7.00 14.72
CA ALA A 287 -15.17 -7.97 13.62
C ALA A 287 -16.46 -8.79 13.49
N ALA A 288 -16.96 -9.36 14.59
CA ALA A 288 -18.17 -10.18 14.57
C ALA A 288 -19.42 -9.37 14.21
N VAL A 289 -19.58 -8.18 14.79
CA VAL A 289 -20.75 -7.32 14.55
C VAL A 289 -20.78 -6.77 13.13
N GLU A 290 -19.63 -6.35 12.57
CA GLU A 290 -19.56 -5.92 11.17
C GLU A 290 -19.97 -7.05 10.22
N MET A 291 -19.47 -8.26 10.45
CA MET A 291 -19.78 -9.42 9.62
C MET A 291 -21.25 -9.86 9.75
N LEU A 292 -21.80 -9.85 10.96
CA LEU A 292 -23.24 -10.09 11.18
C LEU A 292 -24.08 -9.00 10.52
N ASN A 293 -23.76 -7.72 10.75
CA ASN A 293 -24.51 -6.61 10.16
C ASN A 293 -24.51 -6.66 8.62
N PHE A 294 -23.43 -7.12 8.00
CA PHE A 294 -23.34 -7.21 6.55
C PHE A 294 -24.04 -8.45 5.98
N TYR A 295 -23.78 -9.65 6.52
CA TYR A 295 -24.24 -10.91 5.93
C TYR A 295 -25.52 -11.47 6.56
N MET A 296 -25.81 -11.17 7.82
CA MET A 296 -26.95 -11.69 8.57
C MET A 296 -27.39 -10.74 9.69
N PRO A 297 -28.02 -9.59 9.37
CA PRO A 297 -28.41 -8.58 10.36
C PRO A 297 -29.32 -9.14 11.47
N GLU A 298 -30.16 -10.13 11.17
CA GLU A 298 -31.02 -10.80 12.15
C GLU A 298 -30.21 -11.51 13.26
N GLY A 299 -28.97 -11.91 12.98
CA GLY A 299 -28.08 -12.57 13.92
C GLY A 299 -27.56 -11.65 15.04
N LEU A 300 -27.73 -10.34 14.90
CA LEU A 300 -27.40 -9.34 15.92
C LEU A 300 -28.37 -9.35 17.12
N ASN A 301 -29.47 -10.11 17.05
CA ASN A 301 -30.43 -10.29 18.16
C ASN A 301 -30.93 -8.99 18.81
N GLY A 302 -31.16 -7.95 18.00
CA GLY A 302 -31.67 -6.66 18.48
C GLY A 302 -30.62 -5.77 19.14
N LEU A 303 -29.32 -6.02 18.94
CA LEU A 303 -28.26 -5.09 19.30
C LEU A 303 -28.53 -3.70 18.70
N ASP A 304 -28.56 -2.68 19.56
CA ASP A 304 -28.68 -1.29 19.12
C ASP A 304 -27.33 -0.80 18.60
N LEU A 305 -27.14 -0.87 17.28
CA LEU A 305 -25.93 -0.41 16.60
C LEU A 305 -25.69 1.09 16.79
N GLY A 306 -26.74 1.89 16.90
CA GLY A 306 -26.61 3.34 17.15
C GLY A 306 -26.01 3.61 18.52
N LEU A 307 -26.54 2.95 19.55
CA LEU A 307 -25.99 3.03 20.90
C LEU A 307 -24.55 2.49 20.97
N ALA A 308 -24.27 1.37 20.29
CA ALA A 308 -22.92 0.81 20.25
C ALA A 308 -21.91 1.77 19.60
N LYS A 309 -22.25 2.36 18.45
CA LYS A 309 -21.43 3.40 17.80
C LYS A 309 -21.18 4.58 18.73
N GLN A 310 -22.22 5.06 19.43
CA GLN A 310 -22.09 6.15 20.38
C GLN A 310 -21.14 5.81 21.55
N GLN A 311 -21.24 4.60 22.10
CA GLN A 311 -20.36 4.12 23.17
C GLN A 311 -18.90 4.02 22.72
N ILE A 312 -18.66 3.52 21.50
CA ILE A 312 -17.31 3.44 20.92
C ILE A 312 -16.77 4.84 20.66
N GLN A 313 -17.50 5.70 19.94
CA GLN A 313 -17.04 7.06 19.63
C GLN A 313 -16.70 7.84 20.90
N THR A 314 -17.50 7.72 21.96
CA THR A 314 -17.23 8.39 23.24
C THR A 314 -15.93 7.91 23.91
N ARG A 315 -15.60 6.61 23.77
CA ARG A 315 -14.41 6.03 24.41
C ARG A 315 -13.14 6.17 23.57
N ILE A 316 -13.27 6.04 22.25
CA ILE A 316 -12.14 6.05 21.30
C ILE A 316 -11.83 7.46 20.82
N LEU A 317 -12.80 8.38 20.77
CA LEU A 317 -12.59 9.79 20.42
C LEU A 317 -13.08 10.71 21.56
N PRO A 318 -12.48 10.61 22.77
CA PRO A 318 -12.98 11.28 23.98
C PRO A 318 -12.70 12.78 24.01
N ASN A 319 -11.67 13.26 23.31
CA ASN A 319 -11.30 14.67 23.32
C ASN A 319 -12.19 15.44 22.35
N TYR A 320 -12.72 16.57 22.78
CA TYR A 320 -13.61 17.42 21.99
C TYR A 320 -13.19 18.88 22.07
N TYR A 321 -13.20 19.57 20.93
CA TYR A 321 -12.94 21.00 20.86
C TYR A 321 -13.74 21.67 19.75
N GLU A 322 -14.46 22.75 20.06
CA GLU A 322 -15.14 23.59 19.06
C GLU A 322 -14.22 24.71 18.60
N CYS A 323 -13.90 24.74 17.31
CA CYS A 323 -13.16 25.86 16.73
C CYS A 323 -14.05 27.12 16.67
N GLN A 324 -13.44 28.30 16.53
CA GLN A 324 -14.19 29.54 16.28
C GLN A 324 -14.71 29.68 14.83
N GLY A 325 -14.51 28.65 13.99
CA GLY A 325 -14.97 28.55 12.60
C GLY A 325 -15.81 27.30 12.36
N SER A 326 -15.91 26.85 11.10
CA SER A 326 -16.78 25.75 10.69
C SER A 326 -16.20 24.35 10.92
N ALA A 327 -15.51 24.13 12.05
CA ALA A 327 -14.95 22.81 12.41
C ALA A 327 -15.16 22.46 13.89
N ARG A 328 -15.37 21.18 14.16
CA ARG A 328 -15.39 20.58 15.50
C ARG A 328 -14.45 19.40 15.53
N ILE A 329 -13.51 19.38 16.46
CA ILE A 329 -12.52 18.32 16.55
C ILE A 329 -12.98 17.28 17.56
N ARG A 330 -12.93 16.01 17.16
CA ARG A 330 -12.98 14.85 18.03
C ARG A 330 -11.69 14.08 17.86
N SER A 331 -11.01 13.73 18.94
CA SER A 331 -9.75 13.00 18.81
C SER A 331 -9.54 11.96 19.87
N GLN A 332 -8.75 10.96 19.51
CA GLN A 332 -8.33 9.90 20.40
C GLN A 332 -7.28 10.40 21.40
N ASP A 333 -6.31 11.20 20.95
CA ASP A 333 -5.16 11.56 21.77
C ASP A 333 -4.55 12.97 21.50
N LEU A 334 -5.23 13.85 20.75
CA LEU A 334 -4.78 15.24 20.66
C LEU A 334 -5.02 15.97 21.98
N ASN A 335 -4.00 16.65 22.47
CA ASN A 335 -4.16 17.54 23.62
C ASN A 335 -4.81 18.88 23.20
N LEU A 336 -5.15 19.73 24.18
CA LEU A 336 -5.83 21.01 23.92
C LEU A 336 -5.03 21.94 23.01
N GLU A 337 -3.71 22.04 23.21
CA GLU A 337 -2.83 22.90 22.40
C GLU A 337 -2.79 22.43 20.94
N GLN A 338 -2.69 21.12 20.73
CA GLN A 338 -2.74 20.53 19.39
C GLN A 338 -4.11 20.75 18.71
N MET A 339 -5.21 20.60 19.44
CA MET A 339 -6.55 20.87 18.88
C MET A 339 -6.72 22.36 18.52
N GLN A 340 -6.15 23.28 19.31
CA GLN A 340 -6.15 24.70 18.99
C GLN A 340 -5.29 25.00 17.75
N GLU A 341 -4.14 24.35 17.61
CA GLU A 341 -3.30 24.45 16.41
C GLU A 341 -4.03 23.95 15.16
N VAL A 342 -4.72 22.81 15.25
CA VAL A 342 -5.59 22.31 14.15
C VAL A 342 -6.61 23.37 13.78
N CYS A 343 -7.37 23.92 14.74
CA CYS A 343 -8.36 24.95 14.46
C CYS A 343 -7.77 26.17 13.76
N GLN A 344 -6.58 26.60 14.17
CA GLN A 344 -5.90 27.74 13.54
C GLN A 344 -5.54 27.43 12.08
N ARG A 345 -4.93 26.26 11.81
CA ARG A 345 -4.60 25.84 10.44
C ARG A 345 -5.83 25.75 9.54
N LEU A 346 -6.92 25.16 10.03
CA LEU A 346 -8.18 25.08 9.29
C LEU A 346 -8.74 26.47 9.01
N THR A 347 -8.70 27.38 9.98
CA THR A 347 -9.16 28.77 9.81
C THR A 347 -8.33 29.51 8.75
N ASP A 348 -7.01 29.36 8.77
CA ASP A 348 -6.13 29.99 7.79
C ASP A 348 -6.38 29.44 6.37
N LYS A 349 -6.59 28.12 6.26
CA LYS A 349 -6.93 27.47 4.99
C LYS A 349 -8.31 27.89 4.46
N GLU A 350 -9.32 28.04 5.32
CA GLU A 350 -10.65 28.53 4.95
C GLU A 350 -10.59 29.95 4.39
N ASN A 351 -9.84 30.84 5.05
CA ASN A 351 -9.67 32.21 4.58
C ASN A 351 -9.00 32.27 3.20
N ASP A 352 -7.94 31.48 2.99
CA ASP A 352 -7.26 31.38 1.69
C ASP A 352 -8.20 30.81 0.60
N PHE A 353 -8.97 29.77 0.92
CA PHE A 353 -9.98 29.21 0.02
C PHE A 353 -11.01 30.28 -0.40
N HIS A 354 -11.57 31.02 0.56
CA HIS A 354 -12.56 32.05 0.28
C HIS A 354 -12.00 33.22 -0.53
N GLN A 355 -10.74 33.60 -0.27
CA GLN A 355 -10.05 34.64 -1.04
C GLN A 355 -9.85 34.22 -2.50
N LEU A 356 -9.41 32.97 -2.73
CA LEU A 356 -9.15 32.45 -4.06
C LEU A 356 -10.45 32.26 -4.87
N THR A 357 -11.45 31.62 -4.27
CA THR A 357 -12.69 31.21 -4.95
C THR A 357 -13.78 32.28 -4.91
N LYS A 358 -13.58 33.36 -4.14
CA LYS A 358 -14.48 34.52 -4.03
C LYS A 358 -15.91 34.14 -3.61
N THR A 359 -16.07 33.20 -2.67
CA THR A 359 -17.42 32.73 -2.27
C THR A 359 -18.18 33.73 -1.39
N GLY A 360 -17.49 34.72 -0.82
CA GLY A 360 -18.09 35.66 0.12
C GLY A 360 -18.56 35.01 1.43
N PHE A 361 -17.97 33.86 1.80
CA PHE A 361 -18.36 33.07 2.97
C PHE A 361 -19.84 32.63 2.95
N GLN A 362 -20.44 32.49 1.75
CA GLN A 362 -21.81 32.03 1.59
C GLN A 362 -21.82 30.61 1.02
N PRO A 363 -22.42 29.63 1.72
CA PRO A 363 -22.60 28.29 1.17
C PRO A 363 -23.47 28.36 -0.08
N VAL A 364 -23.39 27.33 -0.91
CA VAL A 364 -24.32 27.13 -2.03
C VAL A 364 -25.75 26.98 -1.51
N GLU A 365 -26.73 27.17 -2.39
CA GLU A 365 -28.13 26.95 -2.01
C GLU A 365 -28.34 25.51 -1.50
N ASP A 366 -29.28 25.35 -0.57
CA ASP A 366 -29.67 24.07 0.05
C ASP A 366 -28.60 23.30 0.84
N ASP A 367 -27.36 23.78 0.96
CA ASP A 367 -26.41 23.23 1.94
C ASP A 367 -26.79 23.69 3.35
N ASN A 368 -27.18 22.73 4.19
CA ASN A 368 -27.57 22.92 5.59
C ASN A 368 -26.47 22.53 6.59
N ASN A 369 -25.28 22.16 6.12
CA ASN A 369 -24.15 21.91 6.99
C ASN A 369 -23.83 23.19 7.80
N LYS A 370 -23.20 23.05 8.94
CA LYS A 370 -22.78 24.19 9.80
C LYS A 370 -21.30 24.14 10.14
N TYR A 371 -20.80 22.93 10.28
CA TYR A 371 -19.44 22.60 10.61
C TYR A 371 -19.12 21.24 9.99
N VAL A 372 -17.83 20.98 9.80
CA VAL A 372 -17.29 19.62 9.64
C VAL A 372 -16.88 19.07 11.01
N GLU A 373 -17.22 17.81 11.29
CA GLU A 373 -16.67 17.07 12.42
C GLU A 373 -15.36 16.40 11.97
N VAL A 374 -14.24 16.81 12.55
CA VAL A 374 -12.89 16.31 12.28
C VAL A 374 -12.57 15.23 13.31
N ASP A 375 -12.70 13.96 12.92
CA ASP A 375 -12.45 12.80 13.76
C ASP A 375 -11.02 12.27 13.55
N VAL A 376 -10.17 12.42 14.57
CA VAL A 376 -8.73 12.09 14.51
C VAL A 376 -8.40 10.89 15.41
N PHE A 377 -8.14 9.74 14.79
CA PHE A 377 -7.62 8.55 15.46
C PHE A 377 -6.13 8.69 15.80
N ALA A 378 -5.67 7.98 16.82
CA ALA A 378 -4.29 8.09 17.30
C ALA A 378 -3.26 7.49 16.32
N ASN A 379 -3.68 6.56 15.45
CA ASN A 379 -2.83 5.84 14.51
C ASN A 379 -3.67 5.15 13.41
N LYS A 380 -3.00 4.70 12.34
CA LYS A 380 -3.60 3.98 11.21
C LYS A 380 -4.36 2.73 11.64
N LYS A 381 -3.85 2.02 12.64
CA LYS A 381 -4.43 0.77 13.13
C LYS A 381 -5.80 0.98 13.78
N ASP A 382 -5.94 1.96 14.65
CA ASP A 382 -7.24 2.30 15.26
C ASP A 382 -8.20 2.90 14.23
N TYR A 383 -7.71 3.72 13.30
CA TYR A 383 -8.51 4.14 12.14
C TYR A 383 -9.06 2.94 11.36
N GLY A 384 -8.21 1.95 11.06
CA GLY A 384 -8.57 0.72 10.36
C GLY A 384 -9.64 -0.11 11.06
N TYR A 385 -9.60 -0.20 12.40
CA TYR A 385 -10.58 -0.98 13.17
C TYR A 385 -11.91 -0.26 13.42
N TYR A 386 -11.85 1.03 13.73
CA TYR A 386 -13.03 1.73 14.26
C TYR A 386 -13.72 2.61 13.23
N SER A 387 -13.00 3.19 12.26
CA SER A 387 -13.57 4.21 11.38
C SER A 387 -14.69 3.65 10.51
N SER A 388 -14.46 2.52 9.84
CA SER A 388 -15.48 1.83 9.02
C SER A 388 -16.77 1.58 9.82
N PHE A 389 -16.65 0.98 11.01
CA PHE A 389 -17.82 0.73 11.85
C PHE A 389 -18.54 2.02 12.29
N LEU A 390 -17.79 3.04 12.71
CA LEU A 390 -18.36 4.29 13.20
C LEU A 390 -19.04 5.08 12.06
N PHE A 391 -18.33 5.26 10.96
CA PHE A 391 -18.64 6.29 9.95
C PHE A 391 -18.94 5.73 8.55
N ASN A 392 -18.90 4.41 8.36
CA ASN A 392 -19.20 3.74 7.09
C ASN A 392 -18.28 4.17 5.94
N ASN A 393 -17.00 4.39 6.24
CA ASN A 393 -15.97 4.80 5.28
C ASN A 393 -15.00 3.66 4.96
N THR A 394 -14.26 3.79 3.85
CA THR A 394 -13.11 2.90 3.58
C THR A 394 -11.92 3.38 4.40
N THR A 395 -11.04 2.46 4.79
CA THR A 395 -9.87 2.77 5.64
C THR A 395 -8.54 2.53 4.94
N ASN A 396 -8.56 2.17 3.65
CA ASN A 396 -7.36 2.07 2.80
C ASN A 396 -7.07 3.44 2.13
N ASN A 397 -6.88 4.45 2.97
CA ASN A 397 -6.56 5.82 2.58
C ASN A 397 -5.95 6.56 3.79
N GLY A 398 -5.38 7.75 3.57
CA GLY A 398 -4.80 8.56 4.63
C GLY A 398 -5.82 9.36 5.48
N GLY A 399 -7.07 9.32 5.06
CA GLY A 399 -8.16 10.13 5.58
C GLY A 399 -9.20 10.33 4.49
N GLN A 400 -10.42 10.68 4.89
CA GLN A 400 -11.52 10.82 3.95
C GLN A 400 -12.52 11.87 4.42
N TYR A 401 -12.90 12.77 3.52
CA TYR A 401 -14.09 13.60 3.66
C TYR A 401 -15.37 12.81 3.33
N LEU A 402 -16.32 12.87 4.25
CA LEU A 402 -17.63 12.22 4.19
C LEU A 402 -18.68 13.33 4.23
N GLU A 403 -19.17 13.72 3.06
CA GLU A 403 -20.12 14.81 2.92
C GLU A 403 -21.50 14.49 3.53
N GLY A 404 -22.00 13.27 3.30
CA GLY A 404 -23.36 12.89 3.64
C GLY A 404 -24.38 13.46 2.63
N ASP A 405 -25.53 13.91 3.13
CA ASP A 405 -26.55 14.61 2.32
C ASP A 405 -26.66 16.06 2.82
N PRO A 406 -26.03 17.04 2.14
CA PRO A 406 -25.99 18.42 2.61
C PRO A 406 -27.37 19.08 2.66
N SER A 407 -28.39 18.52 2.00
CA SER A 407 -29.76 19.04 2.03
C SER A 407 -30.50 18.70 3.34
N GLN A 408 -30.03 17.73 4.12
CA GLN A 408 -30.64 17.37 5.39
C GLN A 408 -30.14 18.27 6.53
N ALA A 409 -31.09 18.78 7.34
CA ALA A 409 -30.76 19.66 8.46
C ALA A 409 -30.00 18.95 9.61
N ASP A 410 -30.05 17.62 9.67
CA ASP A 410 -29.34 16.77 10.62
C ASP A 410 -28.10 16.09 10.02
N ASN A 411 -27.69 16.49 8.81
CA ASN A 411 -26.45 16.02 8.21
C ASN A 411 -25.24 16.39 9.08
N VAL A 412 -24.27 15.49 9.12
CA VAL A 412 -22.98 15.71 9.79
C VAL A 412 -21.89 15.38 8.80
N ALA A 413 -21.42 16.40 8.08
CA ALA A 413 -20.21 16.32 7.28
C ALA A 413 -19.02 15.97 8.19
N ARG A 414 -18.21 14.99 7.78
CA ARG A 414 -17.06 14.51 8.55
C ARG A 414 -15.78 14.52 7.75
N PHE A 415 -14.68 14.78 8.42
CA PHE A 415 -13.36 14.42 7.95
C PHE A 415 -12.78 13.41 8.94
N VAL A 416 -12.54 12.18 8.48
CA VAL A 416 -11.98 11.11 9.32
C VAL A 416 -10.52 10.88 8.95
N ALA A 417 -9.63 10.85 9.93
CA ALA A 417 -8.18 10.70 9.71
C ALA A 417 -7.45 10.10 10.91
N TYR A 418 -6.14 9.90 10.77
CA TYR A 418 -5.28 9.48 11.86
C TYR A 418 -4.01 10.33 11.95
N ARG A 419 -3.32 10.20 13.08
CA ARG A 419 -2.00 10.82 13.29
C ARG A 419 -0.88 9.94 12.76
N TYR A 420 0.15 10.57 12.18
CA TYR A 420 1.42 9.91 11.93
C TYR A 420 2.18 9.60 13.23
N GLU A 421 3.14 8.68 13.16
CA GLU A 421 4.07 8.34 14.24
C GLU A 421 5.10 9.45 14.52
N ASN A 422 4.62 10.62 14.89
CA ASN A 422 5.42 11.65 15.56
C ASN A 422 4.55 12.36 16.58
N LYS A 423 4.47 11.80 17.79
CA LYS A 423 3.54 12.22 18.85
C LYS A 423 3.77 13.66 19.35
N GLN A 424 4.91 14.29 19.02
CA GLN A 424 5.29 15.63 19.49
C GLN A 424 4.89 16.77 18.53
N ALA A 425 4.74 16.52 17.23
CA ALA A 425 4.28 17.52 16.27
C ALA A 425 2.79 17.33 15.92
N LEU A 426 2.12 18.41 15.50
CA LEU A 426 0.80 18.28 14.89
C LEU A 426 0.95 17.56 13.54
N ALA A 427 0.58 16.28 13.52
CA ALA A 427 0.80 15.37 12.39
C ALA A 427 -0.49 14.63 12.04
N VAL A 428 -1.58 15.36 11.78
CA VAL A 428 -2.83 14.79 11.25
C VAL A 428 -2.67 14.64 9.74
N LEU A 429 -2.72 13.41 9.24
CA LEU A 429 -2.55 13.08 7.83
C LEU A 429 -3.68 13.71 6.99
N ASN A 430 -3.31 14.31 5.86
CA ASN A 430 -4.20 14.94 4.87
C ASN A 430 -5.15 16.03 5.42
N LEU A 431 -4.87 16.61 6.60
CA LEU A 431 -5.76 17.56 7.28
C LEU A 431 -6.26 18.71 6.39
N GLU A 432 -5.34 19.39 5.72
CA GLU A 432 -5.66 20.54 4.90
C GLU A 432 -6.31 20.12 3.57
N HIS A 433 -5.82 19.05 2.94
CA HIS A 433 -6.36 18.51 1.70
C HIS A 433 -7.84 18.13 1.85
N GLU A 434 -8.18 17.32 2.87
CA GLU A 434 -9.55 16.88 3.11
C GLU A 434 -10.46 18.01 3.59
N TYR A 435 -9.90 19.04 4.25
CA TYR A 435 -10.67 20.23 4.58
C TYR A 435 -11.04 21.04 3.33
N ILE A 436 -10.20 21.04 2.29
CA ILE A 436 -10.56 21.66 1.02
C ILE A 436 -11.73 20.93 0.36
N HIS A 437 -11.81 19.61 0.44
CA HIS A 437 -12.99 18.87 -0.04
C HIS A 437 -14.27 19.34 0.66
N TYR A 438 -14.25 19.52 1.98
CA TYR A 438 -15.39 20.11 2.72
C TYR A 438 -15.75 21.52 2.25
N LEU A 439 -14.75 22.39 2.10
CA LEU A 439 -14.98 23.77 1.69
C LEU A 439 -15.50 23.85 0.25
N ASP A 440 -14.95 23.05 -0.66
CA ASP A 440 -15.36 23.04 -2.06
C ASP A 440 -16.79 22.49 -2.21
N ALA A 441 -17.10 21.39 -1.53
CA ALA A 441 -18.46 20.85 -1.43
C ALA A 441 -19.44 21.93 -0.92
N ARG A 442 -19.15 22.54 0.23
CA ARG A 442 -20.03 23.52 0.87
C ARG A 442 -20.23 24.82 0.09
N PHE A 443 -19.18 25.34 -0.55
CA PHE A 443 -19.17 26.72 -1.04
C PHE A 443 -19.06 26.84 -2.56
N ASN A 444 -18.70 25.78 -3.27
CA ASN A 444 -18.54 25.78 -4.73
C ASN A 444 -19.40 24.75 -5.46
N GLN A 445 -19.93 23.72 -4.78
CA GLN A 445 -20.60 22.59 -5.43
C GLN A 445 -22.02 22.42 -4.88
N TYR A 446 -23.03 22.75 -5.69
CA TYR A 446 -24.42 22.50 -5.30
C TYR A 446 -24.75 21.00 -5.32
N GLY A 447 -25.48 20.52 -4.31
CA GLY A 447 -25.91 19.12 -4.22
C GLY A 447 -24.87 18.24 -3.54
N SER A 448 -24.99 16.92 -3.75
CA SER A 448 -24.10 15.92 -3.16
C SER A 448 -22.93 15.56 -4.10
N PHE A 449 -21.91 14.91 -3.56
CA PHE A 449 -20.80 14.32 -4.30
C PHE A 449 -21.26 13.44 -5.47
N HIS A 450 -22.40 12.76 -5.34
CA HIS A 450 -22.97 11.97 -6.45
C HIS A 450 -23.45 12.85 -7.61
N ASP A 451 -24.06 14.00 -7.32
CA ASP A 451 -24.54 14.94 -8.33
C ASP A 451 -23.38 15.52 -9.14
N ASN A 452 -22.27 15.79 -8.45
CA ASN A 452 -21.04 16.35 -9.03
C ASN A 452 -20.43 15.39 -10.07
N LEU A 453 -20.51 14.09 -9.82
CA LEU A 453 -19.96 13.05 -10.69
C LEU A 453 -20.86 12.68 -11.88
N ALA A 454 -22.13 13.11 -11.89
CA ALA A 454 -23.16 12.59 -12.80
C ALA A 454 -22.83 12.72 -14.31
N TYR A 455 -22.00 13.71 -14.69
CA TYR A 455 -21.65 13.98 -16.10
C TYR A 455 -20.15 13.81 -16.42
N GLY A 456 -19.35 13.36 -15.45
CA GLY A 456 -17.90 13.22 -15.56
C GLY A 456 -17.16 14.56 -15.68
N HIS A 457 -15.86 14.51 -16.02
CA HIS A 457 -15.01 15.69 -16.25
C HIS A 457 -14.88 16.67 -15.08
N ILE A 458 -14.97 16.16 -13.85
CA ILE A 458 -14.83 16.96 -12.62
C ILE A 458 -13.71 16.47 -11.71
N VAL A 459 -13.23 15.23 -11.84
CA VAL A 459 -12.23 14.66 -10.91
C VAL A 459 -10.91 15.43 -10.92
N TRP A 460 -10.48 15.95 -12.08
CA TRP A 460 -9.31 16.83 -12.18
C TRP A 460 -9.44 18.09 -11.31
N TRP A 461 -10.68 18.58 -11.13
CA TRP A 461 -11.00 19.68 -10.24
C TRP A 461 -11.07 19.18 -8.80
N LEU A 462 -11.85 18.15 -8.50
CA LEU A 462 -12.03 17.64 -7.12
C LEU A 462 -10.69 17.39 -6.42
N GLU A 463 -9.86 16.52 -7.00
CA GLU A 463 -8.59 16.12 -6.39
C GLU A 463 -7.49 17.13 -6.68
N GLY A 464 -7.44 17.65 -7.91
CA GLY A 464 -6.42 18.63 -8.31
C GLY A 464 -6.56 19.98 -7.60
N PHE A 465 -7.78 20.39 -7.22
CA PHE A 465 -8.01 21.64 -6.50
C PHE A 465 -7.62 21.53 -5.03
N ALA A 466 -7.90 20.39 -4.39
CA ALA A 466 -7.38 20.08 -3.07
C ALA A 466 -5.84 20.10 -3.05
N GLU A 467 -5.19 19.49 -4.05
CA GLU A 467 -3.74 19.54 -4.21
C GLU A 467 -3.23 20.96 -4.49
N TYR A 468 -3.91 21.73 -5.33
CA TYR A 468 -3.54 23.12 -5.62
C TYR A 468 -3.64 24.01 -4.37
N MET A 469 -4.66 23.81 -3.55
CA MET A 469 -4.79 24.53 -2.28
C MET A 469 -3.76 24.09 -1.23
N GLN A 470 -3.23 22.88 -1.35
CA GLN A 470 -2.13 22.40 -0.52
C GLN A 470 -0.79 22.99 -0.94
N TYR A 471 -0.42 22.83 -2.21
CA TYR A 471 0.93 23.09 -2.71
C TYR A 471 1.10 24.44 -3.42
N LYS A 472 0.01 25.07 -3.86
CA LYS A 472 0.01 26.33 -4.63
C LYS A 472 0.97 26.25 -5.82
N GLN A 473 2.01 27.06 -5.88
CA GLN A 473 3.00 27.02 -6.96
C GLN A 473 4.15 26.03 -6.72
N ASP A 474 4.23 25.40 -5.55
CA ASP A 474 5.37 24.58 -5.11
C ASP A 474 4.95 23.11 -4.94
N TYR A 475 4.84 22.40 -6.07
CA TYR A 475 4.64 20.95 -6.09
C TYR A 475 5.67 20.25 -7.00
N PRO A 476 6.93 20.09 -6.54
CA PRO A 476 8.00 19.53 -7.37
C PRO A 476 7.66 18.15 -7.96
N ALA A 477 7.01 17.28 -7.18
CA ALA A 477 6.60 15.96 -7.65
C ALA A 477 5.56 15.99 -8.78
N ALA A 478 4.79 17.06 -8.94
CA ALA A 478 3.92 17.22 -10.11
C ALA A 478 4.68 17.81 -11.31
N ILE A 479 5.61 18.73 -11.06
CA ILE A 479 6.43 19.37 -12.11
C ILE A 479 7.40 18.36 -12.75
N ASN A 480 8.01 17.48 -11.96
CA ASN A 480 8.95 16.47 -12.47
C ASN A 480 8.29 15.47 -13.46
N LEU A 481 7.01 15.15 -13.25
CA LEU A 481 6.26 14.25 -14.14
C LEU A 481 6.08 14.76 -15.58
N ILE A 482 6.28 16.05 -15.82
CA ILE A 482 6.10 16.67 -17.14
C ILE A 482 7.05 16.03 -18.17
N GLU A 483 8.25 15.63 -17.77
CA GLU A 483 9.27 15.08 -18.68
C GLU A 483 9.05 13.58 -18.99
N ASP A 484 8.41 12.82 -18.09
CA ASP A 484 8.23 11.38 -18.24
C ASP A 484 7.07 11.00 -19.18
N ASN A 485 5.96 11.73 -19.11
CA ASN A 485 4.77 11.45 -19.92
C ASN A 485 3.84 12.66 -20.01
N ARG A 486 3.99 13.46 -21.08
CA ARG A 486 3.14 14.64 -21.31
C ARG A 486 1.73 14.26 -21.72
N TRP A 487 0.75 14.78 -20.99
CA TRP A 487 -0.66 14.60 -21.30
C TRP A 487 -1.27 15.84 -21.94
N LEU A 488 -2.20 15.61 -22.86
CA LEU A 488 -3.09 16.66 -23.33
C LEU A 488 -4.02 17.10 -22.19
N LEU A 489 -4.31 18.40 -22.10
CA LEU A 489 -5.28 18.94 -21.14
C LEU A 489 -6.65 18.27 -21.29
N SER A 490 -7.08 17.99 -22.53
CA SER A 490 -8.32 17.24 -22.80
C SER A 490 -8.35 15.89 -22.11
N ASP A 491 -7.22 15.20 -22.06
CA ASP A 491 -7.13 13.90 -21.43
C ASP A 491 -7.13 14.08 -19.90
N VAL A 492 -6.39 15.06 -19.36
CA VAL A 492 -6.41 15.39 -17.91
C VAL A 492 -7.81 15.75 -17.44
N PHE A 493 -8.53 16.57 -18.20
CA PHE A 493 -9.92 16.93 -17.92
C PHE A 493 -10.90 15.75 -18.04
N SER A 494 -10.51 14.65 -18.68
CA SER A 494 -11.32 13.42 -18.77
C SER A 494 -11.11 12.43 -17.63
N THR A 495 -10.22 12.76 -16.68
CA THR A 495 -9.85 11.89 -15.54
C THR A 495 -11.06 11.40 -14.75
N THR A 496 -10.97 10.16 -14.32
CA THR A 496 -11.91 9.44 -13.46
C THR A 496 -11.17 8.79 -12.28
N TYR A 497 -11.89 8.36 -11.25
CA TYR A 497 -11.31 7.60 -10.14
C TYR A 497 -10.78 6.20 -10.51
N GLN A 498 -10.94 5.77 -11.77
CA GLN A 498 -10.33 4.54 -12.29
C GLN A 498 -8.90 4.76 -12.81
N ASP A 499 -8.48 6.01 -13.00
CA ASP A 499 -7.14 6.32 -13.45
C ASP A 499 -6.11 6.18 -12.31
N ASP A 500 -4.82 6.25 -12.65
CA ASP A 500 -3.76 6.20 -11.65
C ASP A 500 -3.68 7.50 -10.81
N ILE A 501 -3.00 7.45 -9.67
CA ILE A 501 -2.91 8.60 -8.74
C ILE A 501 -2.15 9.77 -9.36
N ASN A 502 -1.17 9.56 -10.26
CA ASN A 502 -0.51 10.68 -10.92
C ASN A 502 -1.51 11.41 -11.79
N ARG A 503 -2.33 10.67 -12.52
CA ARG A 503 -3.39 11.24 -13.35
C ARG A 503 -4.42 12.00 -12.53
N ILE A 504 -4.87 11.42 -11.41
CA ILE A 504 -5.89 12.00 -10.54
C ILE A 504 -5.39 13.27 -9.82
N TYR A 505 -4.26 13.17 -9.12
CA TYR A 505 -3.82 14.20 -8.18
C TYR A 505 -2.83 15.19 -8.79
N ARG A 506 -1.73 14.70 -9.36
CA ARG A 506 -0.63 15.56 -9.83
C ARG A 506 -0.94 16.24 -11.17
N TRP A 507 -1.48 15.50 -12.13
CA TRP A 507 -1.95 16.09 -13.38
C TRP A 507 -3.21 16.94 -13.17
N GLY A 508 -4.11 16.53 -12.27
CA GLY A 508 -5.22 17.36 -11.80
C GLY A 508 -4.73 18.70 -11.25
N TYR A 509 -3.73 18.68 -10.36
CA TYR A 509 -3.07 19.88 -9.83
C TYR A 509 -2.52 20.79 -10.93
N LEU A 510 -1.77 20.24 -11.89
CA LEU A 510 -1.20 21.02 -13.00
C LEU A 510 -2.30 21.70 -13.82
N ALA A 511 -3.39 20.98 -14.11
CA ALA A 511 -4.53 21.53 -14.83
C ALA A 511 -5.23 22.64 -14.04
N VAL A 512 -5.46 22.45 -12.74
CA VAL A 512 -6.05 23.49 -11.87
C VAL A 512 -5.15 24.72 -11.81
N ARG A 513 -3.86 24.55 -11.56
CA ARG A 513 -2.90 25.65 -11.51
C ARG A 513 -2.85 26.42 -12.82
N PHE A 514 -2.74 25.72 -13.95
CA PHE A 514 -2.81 26.31 -15.29
C PHE A 514 -4.06 27.17 -15.47
N MET A 515 -5.22 26.64 -15.11
CA MET A 515 -6.49 27.34 -15.26
C MET A 515 -6.58 28.58 -14.36
N PHE A 516 -6.07 28.53 -13.13
CA PHE A 516 -6.02 29.72 -12.27
C PHE A 516 -5.02 30.79 -12.75
N GLU A 517 -3.85 30.38 -13.24
CA GLU A 517 -2.80 31.31 -13.69
C GLU A 517 -3.11 31.93 -15.05
N GLN A 518 -3.55 31.13 -16.02
CA GLN A 518 -3.69 31.53 -17.42
C GLN A 518 -5.14 31.84 -17.81
N HIS A 519 -6.12 31.15 -17.21
CA HIS A 519 -7.54 31.25 -17.60
C HIS A 519 -8.51 31.52 -16.42
N PRO A 520 -8.25 32.48 -15.52
CA PRO A 520 -9.06 32.68 -14.32
C PRO A 520 -10.53 33.04 -14.62
N LYS A 521 -10.82 33.61 -15.80
CA LYS A 521 -12.21 33.89 -16.23
C LYS A 521 -12.98 32.61 -16.53
N GLU A 522 -12.31 31.57 -17.03
CA GLU A 522 -12.93 30.27 -17.29
C GLU A 522 -13.22 29.55 -15.98
N ILE A 523 -12.35 29.68 -14.97
CA ILE A 523 -12.64 29.23 -13.60
C ILE A 523 -13.88 29.92 -13.04
N GLU A 524 -14.04 31.23 -13.23
CA GLU A 524 -15.25 31.95 -12.78
C GLU A 524 -16.53 31.42 -13.44
N VAL A 525 -16.47 31.01 -14.72
CA VAL A 525 -17.59 30.38 -15.45
C VAL A 525 -17.87 28.98 -14.89
N LEU A 526 -16.85 28.15 -14.74
CA LEU A 526 -16.96 26.80 -14.18
C LEU A 526 -17.56 26.82 -12.76
N LEU A 527 -17.03 27.65 -11.87
CA LEU A 527 -17.57 27.82 -10.51
C LEU A 527 -19.02 28.30 -10.50
N LYS A 528 -19.43 29.13 -11.47
CA LYS A 528 -20.83 29.52 -11.60
C LYS A 528 -21.73 28.34 -11.94
N PHE A 529 -21.31 27.45 -12.86
CA PHE A 529 -22.06 26.24 -13.17
C PHE A 529 -22.17 25.33 -11.96
N SER A 530 -21.04 25.05 -11.29
CA SER A 530 -20.97 24.16 -10.13
C SER A 530 -21.84 24.66 -8.97
N ARG A 531 -21.77 25.96 -8.63
CA ARG A 531 -22.58 26.56 -7.56
C ARG A 531 -24.09 26.59 -7.86
N ALA A 532 -24.48 26.45 -9.12
CA ALA A 532 -25.87 26.39 -9.56
C ALA A 532 -26.35 24.95 -9.83
N GLY A 533 -25.49 23.94 -9.63
CA GLY A 533 -25.80 22.53 -9.92
C GLY A 533 -25.86 22.21 -11.42
N GLU A 534 -25.34 23.10 -12.28
CA GLU A 534 -25.37 22.96 -13.74
C GLU A 534 -24.21 22.06 -14.24
N TYR A 535 -24.05 20.85 -13.68
CA TYR A 535 -22.91 19.96 -13.96
C TYR A 535 -22.83 19.45 -15.40
N LEU A 536 -23.96 19.41 -16.13
CA LEU A 536 -23.94 19.15 -17.57
C LEU A 536 -23.20 20.28 -18.32
N ASN A 537 -23.51 21.55 -17.98
CA ASN A 537 -22.86 22.71 -18.57
C ASN A 537 -21.38 22.76 -18.17
N TRP A 538 -21.04 22.41 -16.93
CA TRP A 538 -19.65 22.23 -16.48
C TRP A 538 -18.92 21.23 -17.38
N ALA A 539 -19.47 20.03 -17.57
CA ALA A 539 -18.81 18.95 -18.32
C ALA A 539 -18.66 19.31 -19.80
N GLU A 540 -19.67 19.92 -20.42
CA GLU A 540 -19.61 20.38 -21.81
C GLU A 540 -18.59 21.50 -22.00
N HIS A 541 -18.55 22.49 -21.10
CA HIS A 541 -17.58 23.59 -21.13
C HIS A 541 -16.15 23.07 -20.93
N THR A 542 -15.95 22.18 -19.95
CA THR A 542 -14.65 21.55 -19.66
C THR A 542 -14.12 20.77 -20.87
N LYS A 543 -14.97 19.99 -21.55
CA LYS A 543 -14.58 19.29 -22.79
C LYS A 543 -14.12 20.24 -23.89
N GLN A 544 -14.84 21.36 -24.07
CA GLN A 544 -14.49 22.36 -25.08
C GLN A 544 -13.16 23.05 -24.74
N LEU A 545 -12.98 23.45 -23.48
CA LEU A 545 -11.74 24.05 -23.00
C LEU A 545 -10.54 23.10 -23.15
N GLY A 546 -10.72 21.82 -22.82
CA GLY A 546 -9.65 20.82 -22.95
C GLY A 546 -9.09 20.76 -24.36
N VAL A 547 -9.94 20.79 -25.39
CA VAL A 547 -9.48 20.81 -26.79
C VAL A 547 -8.90 22.17 -27.17
N LEU A 548 -9.55 23.27 -26.76
CA LEU A 548 -9.16 24.62 -27.14
C LEU A 548 -7.79 25.03 -26.56
N LEU A 549 -7.49 24.59 -25.33
CA LEU A 549 -6.34 25.02 -24.55
C LEU A 549 -5.24 23.96 -24.49
N ASN A 550 -5.31 22.89 -25.28
CA ASN A 550 -4.29 21.83 -25.29
C ASN A 550 -2.89 22.37 -25.63
N ASP A 551 -2.79 23.25 -26.63
CA ASP A 551 -1.51 23.83 -27.03
C ASP A 551 -1.02 24.81 -25.97
N ASP A 552 -1.88 25.72 -25.50
CA ASP A 552 -1.58 26.68 -24.42
C ASP A 552 -1.12 25.98 -23.13
N PHE A 553 -1.73 24.84 -22.78
CA PHE A 553 -1.34 24.03 -21.63
C PHE A 553 0.07 23.46 -21.79
N ASN A 554 0.37 22.86 -22.95
CA ASN A 554 1.70 22.32 -23.23
C ASN A 554 2.76 23.43 -23.23
N GLU A 555 2.47 24.59 -23.82
CA GLU A 555 3.37 25.75 -23.79
C GLU A 555 3.58 26.27 -22.36
N TRP A 556 2.54 26.26 -21.52
CA TRP A 556 2.67 26.63 -20.11
C TRP A 556 3.49 25.61 -19.32
N LEU A 557 3.32 24.31 -19.56
CA LEU A 557 4.13 23.27 -18.93
C LEU A 557 5.63 23.46 -19.23
N ASP A 558 5.99 23.90 -20.45
CA ASP A 558 7.38 24.22 -20.81
C ASP A 558 7.97 25.37 -19.99
N THR A 559 7.14 26.21 -19.36
CA THR A 559 7.61 27.29 -18.48
C THR A 559 7.85 26.82 -17.04
N LEU A 560 7.36 25.63 -16.68
CA LEU A 560 7.54 25.07 -15.36
C LEU A 560 8.88 24.36 -15.30
N HIS A 561 9.75 24.87 -14.45
CA HIS A 561 11.01 24.21 -14.12
C HIS A 561 11.10 24.10 -12.62
N THR A 562 11.50 22.93 -12.14
CA THR A 562 12.08 22.85 -10.82
C THR A 562 13.40 23.62 -10.88
N VAL A 563 13.54 24.66 -10.07
CA VAL A 563 14.85 25.30 -9.91
C VAL A 563 15.75 24.24 -9.28
N PRO A 564 16.85 23.79 -9.92
CA PRO A 564 17.85 23.01 -9.20
C PRO A 564 18.31 23.91 -8.06
N SER A 565 18.19 23.44 -6.82
CA SER A 565 18.64 24.19 -5.66
C SER A 565 20.18 24.31 -5.66
N GLU A 566 20.74 25.13 -6.54
CA GLU A 566 22.10 25.66 -6.39
C GLU A 566 22.02 26.84 -5.40
N GLY A 567 22.13 26.51 -4.11
CA GLY A 567 22.52 27.43 -3.04
C GLY A 567 21.68 28.71 -2.90
N ALA A 568 20.53 28.62 -2.23
CA ALA A 568 19.85 29.80 -1.68
C ALA A 568 20.66 30.39 -0.50
N ASN A 569 21.67 31.19 -0.83
CA ASN A 569 22.24 32.19 0.06
C ASN A 569 21.28 33.40 0.05
N SER A 570 20.20 33.37 0.85
CA SER A 570 19.38 34.55 1.08
C SER A 570 20.04 35.46 2.13
N SER A 571 20.46 36.63 1.65
CA SER A 571 20.88 37.82 2.38
C SER A 571 20.62 37.85 3.90
N LYS A 572 21.74 37.90 4.62
CA LYS A 572 21.91 38.43 5.97
C LYS A 572 21.18 39.78 6.16
N GLU A 573 20.21 39.81 7.07
CA GLU A 573 20.01 41.01 7.88
C GLU A 573 21.16 41.11 8.89
N THR A 574 22.01 42.12 8.71
CA THR A 574 23.01 42.51 9.69
C THR A 574 22.33 43.07 10.93
N ASN A 575 22.33 42.30 12.02
CA ASN A 575 22.26 42.87 13.36
C ASN A 575 23.57 42.53 14.09
N THR A 576 24.45 43.52 14.17
CA THR A 576 25.70 43.47 14.91
C THR A 576 25.41 43.58 16.41
N GLY A 577 25.66 42.52 17.15
CA GLY A 577 25.70 42.50 18.63
C GLY A 577 26.54 41.32 19.10
N GLN A 578 27.64 41.62 19.79
CA GLN A 578 28.73 40.72 20.18
C GLN A 578 28.37 39.72 21.30
N GLU A 579 29.08 38.56 21.24
CA GLU A 579 29.49 37.62 22.32
C GLU A 579 28.49 36.58 22.89
N PRO A 580 28.96 35.44 23.46
CA PRO A 580 30.12 34.60 23.12
C PRO A 580 29.80 33.08 23.07
N ASP A 581 30.78 32.34 22.54
CA ASP A 581 31.07 30.91 22.72
C ASP A 581 30.14 29.81 22.20
N SER A 582 30.79 28.99 21.37
CA SER A 582 30.39 27.77 20.72
C SER A 582 29.75 26.73 21.64
N VAL A 583 28.54 26.33 21.27
CA VAL A 583 28.13 24.93 21.34
C VAL A 583 27.81 24.53 19.90
N THR A 584 28.71 23.77 19.26
CA THR A 584 28.46 23.13 17.97
C THR A 584 27.22 22.25 18.10
N ARG A 585 26.08 22.70 17.56
CA ARG A 585 24.95 21.80 17.27
C ARG A 585 25.37 20.92 16.09
N PRO A 586 25.11 19.60 16.14
CA PRO A 586 25.28 18.75 14.96
C PRO A 586 24.39 19.26 13.83
N GLU A 587 24.92 19.27 12.60
CA GLU A 587 24.10 19.44 11.39
C GLU A 587 22.96 18.41 11.45
N GLN A 588 21.73 18.92 11.43
CA GLN A 588 20.53 18.11 11.56
C GLN A 588 20.06 17.74 10.15
N ASP A 589 19.65 16.48 9.95
CA ASP A 589 19.06 16.07 8.67
C ASP A 589 17.82 16.91 8.36
N ASP A 590 17.74 17.38 7.12
CA ASP A 590 16.46 17.73 6.52
C ASP A 590 15.67 16.43 6.33
N LEU A 591 14.61 16.27 7.11
CA LEU A 591 13.77 15.07 7.09
C LEU A 591 12.60 15.22 6.12
N THR A 592 12.54 16.31 5.35
CA THR A 592 11.62 16.42 4.21
C THR A 592 11.91 15.26 3.25
N PRO A 593 10.93 14.39 2.98
CA PRO A 593 11.20 13.23 2.15
C PRO A 593 11.53 13.61 0.71
N VAL A 594 12.57 12.98 0.16
CA VAL A 594 12.91 13.13 -1.26
C VAL A 594 12.05 12.17 -2.05
N VAL A 595 11.21 12.68 -2.95
CA VAL A 595 10.45 11.84 -3.87
C VAL A 595 11.33 11.54 -5.08
N LEU A 596 11.57 10.25 -5.33
CA LEU A 596 12.37 9.79 -6.46
C LEU A 596 11.50 9.65 -7.70
N GLU A 597 12.17 9.71 -8.85
CA GLU A 597 11.62 9.24 -10.13
C GLU A 597 12.31 7.93 -10.53
N PRO A 598 11.60 7.01 -11.18
CA PRO A 598 12.17 5.72 -11.54
C PRO A 598 13.26 5.88 -12.61
N ARG A 599 14.38 5.17 -12.42
CA ARG A 599 15.58 5.10 -13.28
C ARG A 599 16.46 6.36 -13.26
N GLU A 600 16.11 7.34 -12.44
CA GLU A 600 16.98 8.49 -12.16
C GLU A 600 17.80 8.25 -10.90
N THR A 601 19.08 8.60 -10.96
CA THR A 601 19.98 8.53 -9.80
C THR A 601 19.84 9.82 -9.00
N ALA A 602 19.37 9.71 -7.76
CA ALA A 602 19.32 10.82 -6.82
C ALA A 602 20.49 10.74 -5.83
N THR A 603 21.30 11.78 -5.81
CA THR A 603 22.38 11.92 -4.83
C THR A 603 21.84 12.53 -3.54
N LEU A 604 21.98 11.79 -2.43
CA LEU A 604 21.41 12.09 -1.13
C LEU A 604 22.52 12.34 -0.12
N ASN A 605 22.48 13.48 0.57
CA ASN A 605 23.33 13.75 1.73
C ASN A 605 22.62 13.25 3.00
N ILE A 606 23.27 12.35 3.73
CA ILE A 606 22.69 11.66 4.90
C ILE A 606 23.60 11.88 6.10
N HIS A 607 23.15 12.68 7.08
CA HIS A 607 23.88 12.83 8.34
C HIS A 607 23.49 11.73 9.34
N GLN A 608 22.22 11.41 9.51
CA GLN A 608 21.78 10.31 10.38
C GLN A 608 20.62 9.53 9.76
N ARG A 609 19.62 10.24 9.21
CA ARG A 609 18.42 9.67 8.62
C ARG A 609 17.97 10.49 7.42
N ARG A 610 17.59 9.82 6.34
CA ARG A 610 16.97 10.46 5.17
C ARG A 610 15.73 9.67 4.78
N TYR A 611 14.60 10.37 4.68
CA TYR A 611 13.39 9.78 4.14
C TYR A 611 13.35 9.98 2.64
N VAL A 612 12.96 8.93 1.94
CA VAL A 612 12.85 8.92 0.49
C VAL A 612 11.55 8.21 0.15
N ALA A 613 10.79 8.66 -0.82
CA ALA A 613 9.63 7.90 -1.28
C ALA A 613 9.64 7.80 -2.79
N ILE A 614 8.93 6.81 -3.29
CA ILE A 614 8.67 6.72 -4.71
C ILE A 614 7.21 6.33 -4.92
N TYR A 615 6.54 7.02 -5.83
CA TYR A 615 5.14 6.73 -6.08
C TYR A 615 5.04 5.55 -7.05
N VAL A 616 4.62 4.41 -6.53
CA VAL A 616 4.50 3.17 -7.30
C VAL A 616 3.15 3.14 -8.02
N PRO A 617 3.12 3.23 -9.37
CA PRO A 617 1.88 3.21 -10.13
C PRO A 617 1.31 1.79 -10.22
N GLU A 618 0.04 1.68 -10.61
CA GLU A 618 -0.73 0.44 -10.57
C GLU A 618 -0.18 -0.69 -11.44
N TRP A 619 0.61 -0.35 -12.46
CA TRP A 619 1.27 -1.30 -13.34
C TRP A 619 2.59 -1.83 -12.76
N VAL A 620 3.18 -1.12 -11.78
CA VAL A 620 4.42 -1.54 -11.14
C VAL A 620 4.09 -2.58 -10.10
N ARG A 621 4.70 -3.74 -10.28
CA ARG A 621 4.52 -4.91 -9.43
C ARG A 621 5.71 -5.12 -8.51
N GLU A 622 6.82 -4.45 -8.80
CA GLU A 622 8.01 -4.50 -7.97
C GLU A 622 8.78 -3.18 -7.97
N VAL A 623 9.13 -2.82 -6.75
CA VAL A 623 10.03 -1.82 -6.21
C VAL A 623 11.51 -2.15 -6.17
N ARG A 624 12.38 -1.89 -7.16
CA ARG A 624 13.82 -2.16 -6.94
C ARG A 624 14.60 -0.91 -6.60
N VAL A 625 15.31 -0.94 -5.49
CA VAL A 625 16.11 0.18 -5.02
C VAL A 625 17.56 -0.25 -4.92
N TRP A 626 18.45 0.54 -5.51
CA TRP A 626 19.87 0.49 -5.25
C TRP A 626 20.29 1.78 -4.57
N VAL A 627 21.03 1.66 -3.48
CA VAL A 627 21.80 2.74 -2.89
C VAL A 627 23.26 2.38 -3.11
N MET A 628 24.04 3.31 -3.65
CA MET A 628 25.44 3.13 -3.99
C MET A 628 26.25 4.29 -3.43
N ASN A 629 27.45 4.03 -2.96
CA ASN A 629 28.37 5.09 -2.53
C ASN A 629 29.62 5.09 -3.42
N ASP A 630 29.85 6.16 -4.21
CA ASP A 630 31.06 6.29 -5.05
C ASP A 630 32.29 6.81 -4.26
N SER A 631 32.17 7.01 -2.95
CA SER A 631 33.28 7.46 -2.12
C SER A 631 34.33 6.34 -1.99
N ARG A 632 35.36 6.40 -2.86
CA ARG A 632 36.63 5.65 -2.76
C ARG A 632 37.44 5.97 -1.50
N MET A 633 36.85 6.58 -0.47
CA MET A 633 37.52 7.00 0.74
C MET A 633 36.97 6.25 1.95
N MET A 634 37.73 5.21 2.30
CA MET A 634 37.67 4.40 3.52
C MET A 634 36.59 3.32 3.50
N PRO A 635 36.83 2.15 4.14
CA PRO A 635 35.78 1.17 4.39
C PRO A 635 34.72 1.82 5.28
N GLY A 636 33.66 2.33 4.64
CA GLY A 636 32.55 3.06 5.24
C GLY A 636 31.70 2.15 6.11
N LYS A 637 31.02 2.76 7.07
CA LYS A 637 30.26 2.09 8.12
C LYS A 637 28.79 2.03 7.71
N ASP A 638 28.13 0.95 8.11
CA ASP A 638 26.78 0.53 7.72
C ASP A 638 25.73 1.65 7.55
N LEU A 639 25.16 1.73 6.35
CA LEU A 639 23.99 2.56 6.01
C LEU A 639 22.83 1.63 5.74
N ASN A 640 21.86 1.54 6.65
CA ASN A 640 20.75 0.60 6.47
C ASN A 640 19.60 1.25 5.68
N LEU A 641 19.06 0.52 4.70
CA LEU A 641 17.89 0.93 3.92
C LEU A 641 16.67 0.15 4.40
N TYR A 642 15.64 0.88 4.79
CA TYR A 642 14.33 0.34 5.17
C TYR A 642 13.29 0.83 4.18
N ALA A 643 12.25 0.04 3.96
CA ALA A 643 11.13 0.40 3.10
C ALA A 643 9.79 -0.06 3.67
N SER A 644 8.74 0.69 3.38
CA SER A 644 7.36 0.36 3.74
C SER A 644 6.38 0.87 2.70
N LEU A 645 5.37 0.06 2.37
CA LEU A 645 4.32 0.42 1.41
C LEU A 645 3.28 1.37 2.01
N ASP A 646 3.14 1.29 3.32
CA ASP A 646 1.94 1.73 4.00
C ASP A 646 2.17 2.96 4.89
N ASP A 647 3.42 3.15 5.34
CA ASP A 647 3.85 4.18 6.30
C ASP A 647 5.33 4.53 6.09
N TRP A 648 5.84 5.60 6.72
CA TRP A 648 7.28 5.92 6.70
C TRP A 648 8.06 4.92 7.58
N PRO A 649 9.03 4.19 7.03
CA PRO A 649 9.73 3.15 7.79
C PRO A 649 10.64 3.75 8.86
N SER A 650 10.78 3.08 9.99
CA SER A 650 11.75 3.35 11.05
C SER A 650 12.69 2.17 11.22
N VAL A 651 13.75 2.30 12.01
CA VAL A 651 14.65 1.16 12.34
C VAL A 651 13.96 0.06 13.15
N GLU A 652 12.78 0.35 13.73
CA GLU A 652 11.99 -0.58 14.54
C GLU A 652 10.74 -1.11 13.80
N GLN A 653 10.31 -0.43 12.72
CA GLN A 653 9.05 -0.71 12.00
C GLN A 653 9.25 -0.46 10.50
N TYR A 654 9.29 -1.53 9.72
CA TYR A 654 9.47 -1.51 8.28
C TYR A 654 8.91 -2.80 7.67
N ASP A 655 8.53 -2.75 6.40
CA ASP A 655 8.07 -3.94 5.68
C ASP A 655 9.26 -4.67 5.02
N TRP A 656 10.29 -3.92 4.62
CA TRP A 656 11.53 -4.44 4.06
C TRP A 656 12.76 -3.72 4.64
N ALA A 657 13.83 -4.48 4.89
CA ALA A 657 15.14 -3.92 5.22
C ALA A 657 16.20 -4.60 4.36
N SER A 658 17.18 -3.82 3.93
CA SER A 658 18.34 -4.33 3.25
C SER A 658 19.21 -5.13 4.23
N THR A 659 19.97 -6.10 3.71
CA THR A 659 20.71 -7.08 4.55
C THR A 659 22.22 -7.05 4.32
N ASN A 660 22.68 -6.09 3.52
CA ASN A 660 24.11 -5.89 3.30
C ASN A 660 24.73 -5.30 4.59
N LYS A 661 26.06 -5.39 4.69
CA LYS A 661 26.82 -4.91 5.87
C LYS A 661 27.76 -3.76 5.50
N ASP A 662 27.43 -3.06 4.41
CA ASP A 662 28.19 -1.98 3.83
C ASP A 662 27.24 -0.94 3.20
N ASN A 663 27.78 0.19 2.76
CA ASN A 663 26.96 1.35 2.37
C ASN A 663 26.24 1.18 1.01
N ASN A 664 26.35 0.00 0.38
CA ASN A 664 25.61 -0.32 -0.83
C ASN A 664 24.40 -1.18 -0.47
N GLU A 665 23.23 -0.58 -0.54
CA GLU A 665 21.99 -1.27 -0.17
C GLU A 665 21.16 -1.62 -1.39
N TYR A 666 20.48 -2.76 -1.28
CA TYR A 666 19.55 -3.21 -2.30
C TYR A 666 18.27 -3.71 -1.65
N LEU A 667 17.14 -3.25 -2.19
CA LEU A 667 15.82 -3.74 -1.84
C LEU A 667 15.02 -4.07 -3.08
N GLN A 668 14.28 -5.17 -3.01
CA GLN A 668 13.33 -5.61 -4.02
C GLN A 668 11.99 -5.80 -3.33
N ILE A 669 11.05 -4.93 -3.66
CA ILE A 669 9.84 -4.72 -2.86
C ILE A 669 8.63 -5.03 -3.72
N PRO A 670 7.92 -6.15 -3.52
CA PRO A 670 6.73 -6.45 -4.29
C PRO A 670 5.62 -5.44 -3.96
N VAL A 671 5.03 -4.82 -4.99
CA VAL A 671 4.03 -3.76 -4.83
C VAL A 671 2.76 -4.17 -5.56
N MET A 672 1.73 -4.54 -4.81
CA MET A 672 0.49 -5.13 -5.38
C MET A 672 -0.61 -4.09 -5.61
N THR A 673 -0.48 -2.94 -4.97
CA THR A 673 -1.44 -1.84 -5.00
C THR A 673 -0.69 -0.56 -5.30
N LYS A 674 -1.29 0.30 -6.12
CA LYS A 674 -0.74 1.63 -6.40
C LYS A 674 -0.63 2.43 -5.10
N GLY A 675 0.45 3.18 -4.92
CA GLY A 675 0.70 3.89 -3.66
C GLY A 675 2.15 4.31 -3.54
N TYR A 676 2.45 5.12 -2.54
CA TYR A 676 3.83 5.44 -2.25
C TYR A 676 4.52 4.27 -1.57
N LEU A 677 5.71 3.96 -2.05
CA LEU A 677 6.66 3.15 -1.31
C LEU A 677 7.62 4.11 -0.63
N HIS A 678 7.64 4.05 0.68
CA HIS A 678 8.42 4.90 1.56
C HIS A 678 9.72 4.20 1.94
N PHE A 679 10.78 4.97 2.10
CA PHE A 679 12.11 4.51 2.45
C PHE A 679 12.70 5.36 3.56
N LEU A 680 13.53 4.72 4.39
CA LEU A 680 14.40 5.35 5.36
C LEU A 680 15.80 4.83 5.10
N LEU A 681 16.72 5.74 4.81
CA LEU A 681 18.15 5.48 4.91
C LEU A 681 18.61 5.93 6.29
N ASN A 682 19.16 5.02 7.09
CA ASN A 682 19.62 5.29 8.44
C ASN A 682 21.10 4.93 8.57
N ALA A 683 21.93 5.96 8.75
CA ALA A 683 23.37 5.83 8.92
C ALA A 683 23.72 5.69 10.40
N GLU A 684 24.62 4.75 10.75
CA GLU A 684 25.09 4.60 12.13
C GLU A 684 26.02 5.74 12.59
N SER A 685 26.53 6.60 11.69
CA SER A 685 27.31 7.81 12.03
C SER A 685 27.27 8.92 10.95
N LEU A 686 27.64 10.15 11.33
CA LEU A 686 27.47 11.39 10.54
C LEU A 686 28.14 11.42 9.15
N GLY A 687 27.32 11.68 8.11
CA GLY A 687 27.68 12.43 6.90
C GLY A 687 28.12 11.59 5.70
N GLU A 688 27.20 10.87 5.07
CA GLU A 688 27.44 10.11 3.85
C GLU A 688 26.60 10.63 2.67
N GLU A 689 27.27 10.88 1.54
CA GLU A 689 26.64 11.15 0.26
C GLU A 689 26.47 9.82 -0.49
N VAL A 690 25.24 9.47 -0.84
CA VAL A 690 24.93 8.22 -1.55
C VAL A 690 24.01 8.46 -2.72
N ASP A 691 24.20 7.68 -3.77
CA ASP A 691 23.37 7.66 -4.96
C ASP A 691 22.30 6.59 -4.80
N MET A 692 21.04 7.01 -4.68
CA MET A 692 19.89 6.12 -4.67
C MET A 692 19.22 6.15 -6.04
N VAL A 693 19.01 4.99 -6.64
CA VAL A 693 18.25 4.84 -7.88
C VAL A 693 17.21 3.77 -7.68
N VAL A 694 16.01 4.05 -8.16
CA VAL A 694 14.88 3.15 -8.01
C VAL A 694 14.35 2.77 -9.36
N TYR A 695 14.02 1.50 -9.58
CA TYR A 695 13.52 0.99 -10.83
C TYR A 695 12.14 0.40 -10.63
N PHE A 696 11.26 0.83 -11.53
CA PHE A 696 9.89 0.37 -11.67
C PHE A 696 9.79 -0.75 -12.67
N HIS A 697 8.96 -1.72 -12.30
CA HIS A 697 9.23 -3.08 -12.65
C HIS A 697 7.95 -3.90 -12.65
#